data_AF-A0A1A7NM92-F1
#
_entry.id   AF-A0A1A7NM92-F1
#
_cell.length_a   1.000
_cell.length_b   1.000
_cell.length_c   1.000
_cell.angle_alpha   90.00
_cell.angle_beta   90.00
_cell.angle_gamma   90.00
#
_symmetry.space_group_name_H-M   'P 1'
#
loop_
_entity.id
_entity.type
_entity.pdbx_description
1 polymer ?
#
loop_
_entity_poly.entity_id
_entity_poly.type
_entity_poly.pdbx_seq_one_letter_code
_entity_poly.pdbx_strand_id
1 'polypeptide(L)'
;MLKLPPPNNIRLINQSALFPFLNYPLTALTIALLFTFTNSAWAETCPQPDGSQKPFIIDTDCTGEPGKSDINNGNGGTAIEDNNTNLEIIIKANVAGGDGYSWEYFKSDGNGGNGGNGGIAINQRSGTISVTENSTITGGVGGTGDFDGGNDDGDGGIAINQQSGTISVTESTVSGGYGGYGGFGGFDHDGGDGGIAINQQEGRILVTKSTISGGNGGDTEGAYGRGIGGIAIKQQSGEIILTASKVTGGNGGNGYYSQGSGGIAINQQQGGKITLIDSRVTGGDGNYGGDAIRVSSGSTIILAGTSTVVSGFGKMDRGSGGDISNGTAIAFTSGGNTLELQHNIVSPASLKQLKQTSQFILYLYPGRGVNSWFKDQLKDALAAVDKTEDVLSETDYSIIGHYGDRELTAEGAAKIKEMIWEPLLTSVAPEAGIIGNVVMRKAEEESELSSEDIKARAKTNTLVLGGDASLTGLSFDLSLLGEVALQNKWTSYLDDKPLRAFGKLEKRGTSTWQLTGTLDSNIIDKFDVTDGVIELDRNVSMGTTVYVKTGGILTTPAINASELPTSANSETSLSRMARAVVNNPIPMTNNLIVENGGVFRVIANNVNDYSRLRSSGDITLENGSQLQIKAENYQGQLGDELKEVLVADNQFNGEFSGVSSGIEDGNALFDFVADYSEANKMHLKIVMDKRLVEPEQPTTPPEEKPTTPPEEKPTTPPEEQPTTPAQPTIVYQPLLSGTTNR
;
A
#
# COMPACT_ATOMS: atom_id res chain seq x y z
N MET A 1 -15.54 -69.15 -11.40
CA MET A 1 -15.82 -69.92 -12.64
C MET A 1 -15.13 -69.23 -13.81
N LEU A 2 -14.39 -70.00 -14.61
CA LEU A 2 -13.86 -69.76 -15.97
C LEU A 2 -12.89 -68.58 -16.22
N LYS A 3 -11.60 -68.95 -16.21
CA LYS A 3 -10.47 -68.30 -16.91
C LYS A 3 -10.36 -68.89 -18.33
N LEU A 4 -10.25 -68.06 -19.37
CA LEU A 4 -9.77 -68.43 -20.72
C LEU A 4 -8.94 -67.26 -21.33
N PRO A 5 -8.03 -67.55 -22.31
CA PRO A 5 -6.71 -66.91 -22.46
C PRO A 5 -6.65 -65.79 -23.55
N PRO A 6 -5.51 -65.05 -23.69
CA PRO A 6 -5.41 -63.91 -24.60
C PRO A 6 -5.04 -64.34 -26.02
N PRO A 7 -5.37 -63.56 -27.07
CA PRO A 7 -4.79 -63.75 -28.39
C PRO A 7 -3.54 -62.90 -28.61
N ASN A 8 -2.56 -63.55 -29.23
CA ASN A 8 -1.27 -63.04 -29.68
C ASN A 8 -1.37 -62.15 -30.93
N ASN A 9 -0.40 -61.24 -31.03
CA ASN A 9 0.34 -60.78 -32.23
C ASN A 9 -0.41 -60.58 -33.56
N ILE A 10 -0.56 -59.31 -33.98
CA ILE A 10 -0.57 -58.94 -35.40
C ILE A 10 0.48 -57.85 -35.65
N ARG A 11 1.36 -58.16 -36.60
CA ARG A 11 2.47 -57.35 -37.12
C ARG A 11 1.97 -56.13 -37.90
N LEU A 12 2.70 -55.03 -37.74
CA LEU A 12 2.71 -53.86 -38.62
C LEU A 12 3.09 -54.25 -40.07
N ILE A 13 2.31 -53.75 -41.03
CA ILE A 13 2.78 -53.47 -42.39
C ILE A 13 2.36 -52.03 -42.72
N ASN A 14 3.35 -51.27 -43.16
CA ASN A 14 3.34 -49.85 -43.48
C ASN A 14 3.14 -49.71 -45.01
N GLN A 15 2.27 -48.80 -45.50
CA GLN A 15 2.41 -48.14 -46.81
C GLN A 15 1.33 -47.05 -47.06
N SER A 16 1.76 -45.80 -46.90
CA SER A 16 1.61 -44.62 -47.78
C SER A 16 0.40 -44.39 -48.73
N ALA A 17 -0.19 -43.20 -48.54
CA ALA A 17 -0.43 -42.11 -49.53
C ALA A 17 -1.88 -41.76 -50.00
N LEU A 18 -2.13 -40.43 -49.99
CA LEU A 18 -3.04 -39.59 -50.80
C LEU A 18 -4.49 -39.29 -50.33
N PHE A 19 -4.73 -37.99 -50.08
CA PHE A 19 -5.98 -37.22 -49.86
C PHE A 19 -6.83 -37.03 -51.16
N PRO A 20 -7.99 -36.31 -51.21
CA PRO A 20 -9.00 -35.91 -50.19
C PRO A 20 -10.50 -36.07 -50.62
N PHE A 21 -11.42 -35.82 -49.67
CA PHE A 21 -12.75 -35.15 -49.75
C PHE A 21 -14.01 -35.87 -49.19
N LEU A 22 -14.73 -35.09 -48.34
CA LEU A 22 -16.16 -35.05 -47.96
C LEU A 22 -16.78 -35.98 -46.88
N ASN A 23 -17.16 -35.33 -45.76
CA ASN A 23 -18.48 -35.24 -45.09
C ASN A 23 -19.07 -36.34 -44.15
N TYR A 24 -19.03 -36.01 -42.83
CA TYR A 24 -19.97 -36.28 -41.69
C TYR A 24 -20.20 -37.74 -41.19
N PRO A 25 -20.81 -37.96 -39.98
CA PRO A 25 -20.54 -37.45 -38.62
C PRO A 25 -20.37 -38.60 -37.57
N LEU A 26 -20.10 -38.25 -36.32
CA LEU A 26 -20.30 -39.05 -35.09
C LEU A 26 -19.50 -40.37 -34.93
N THR A 27 -18.58 -40.42 -33.96
CA THR A 27 -18.65 -41.37 -32.82
C THR A 27 -17.51 -41.14 -31.84
N ALA A 28 -17.84 -41.35 -30.57
CA ALA A 28 -16.98 -41.31 -29.41
C ALA A 28 -15.70 -42.14 -29.56
N LEU A 29 -14.57 -41.58 -29.12
CA LEU A 29 -13.39 -42.38 -28.75
C LEU A 29 -13.01 -42.05 -27.31
N THR A 30 -13.43 -42.95 -26.43
CA THR A 30 -13.02 -43.08 -25.05
C THR A 30 -11.50 -43.26 -25.01
N ILE A 31 -10.75 -42.20 -24.68
CA ILE A 31 -9.38 -42.36 -24.20
C ILE A 31 -9.50 -42.66 -22.70
N ALA A 32 -9.49 -43.95 -22.37
CA ALA A 32 -9.19 -44.39 -21.02
C ALA A 32 -7.69 -44.17 -20.79
N LEU A 33 -7.33 -42.99 -20.27
CA LEU A 33 -6.04 -42.77 -19.65
C LEU A 33 -6.09 -43.46 -18.28
N LEU A 34 -5.57 -44.68 -18.26
CA LEU A 34 -5.31 -45.48 -17.07
C LEU A 34 -4.19 -44.77 -16.28
N PHE A 35 -4.55 -43.95 -15.29
CA PHE A 35 -3.60 -43.58 -14.24
C PHE A 35 -3.51 -44.75 -13.27
N THR A 36 -2.41 -45.50 -13.33
CA THR A 36 -2.05 -46.46 -12.29
C THR A 36 -1.47 -45.69 -11.11
N PHE A 37 -2.28 -45.47 -10.07
CA PHE A 37 -1.78 -45.10 -8.74
C PHE A 37 -1.10 -46.33 -8.13
N THR A 38 0.23 -46.31 -8.03
CA THR A 38 0.97 -47.32 -7.25
C THR A 38 0.97 -46.91 -5.79
N ASN A 39 0.11 -47.56 -5.00
CA ASN A 39 -0.01 -47.40 -3.55
C ASN A 39 1.27 -47.82 -2.81
N SER A 40 1.80 -46.92 -1.98
CA SER A 40 2.64 -47.24 -0.81
C SER A 40 2.03 -46.57 0.41
N ALA A 41 1.79 -47.34 1.47
CA ALA A 41 1.04 -46.94 2.65
C ALA A 41 1.66 -45.76 3.42
N TRP A 42 1.08 -44.57 3.24
CA TRP A 42 1.17 -43.41 4.12
C TRP A 42 -0.27 -42.87 4.31
N ALA A 43 -0.50 -41.99 5.29
CA ALA A 43 -1.83 -41.56 5.78
C ALA A 43 -2.89 -41.38 4.67
N GLU A 44 -4.15 -41.74 4.96
CA GLU A 44 -5.30 -41.67 4.04
C GLU A 44 -5.14 -40.54 3.01
N THR A 45 -4.95 -40.92 1.74
CA THR A 45 -4.71 -40.00 0.62
C THR A 45 -5.66 -38.82 0.71
N CYS A 46 -5.12 -37.59 0.72
CA CYS A 46 -5.91 -36.37 0.66
C CYS A 46 -7.02 -36.55 -0.39
N PRO A 47 -8.28 -36.23 -0.06
CA PRO A 47 -9.34 -36.35 -1.05
C PRO A 47 -8.96 -35.48 -2.25
N GLN A 48 -9.02 -36.06 -3.45
CA GLN A 48 -8.74 -35.34 -4.69
C GLN A 48 -10.04 -34.96 -5.38
N PRO A 49 -10.09 -33.81 -6.08
CA PRO A 49 -11.21 -33.46 -6.92
C PRO A 49 -11.51 -34.55 -7.96
N ASP A 50 -12.77 -34.94 -8.07
CA ASP A 50 -13.22 -36.00 -8.99
C ASP A 50 -13.43 -35.50 -10.44
N GLY A 51 -13.08 -34.24 -10.71
CA GLY A 51 -13.33 -33.57 -11.98
C GLY A 51 -14.78 -33.11 -12.17
N SER A 52 -15.65 -33.24 -11.17
CA SER A 52 -16.97 -32.62 -11.20
C SER A 52 -16.87 -31.10 -11.04
N GLN A 53 -17.85 -30.36 -11.57
CA GLN A 53 -17.94 -28.89 -11.39
C GLN A 53 -18.65 -28.50 -10.08
N LYS A 54 -18.82 -29.43 -9.13
CA LYS A 54 -19.42 -29.12 -7.83
C LYS A 54 -18.35 -28.56 -6.90
N PRO A 55 -18.70 -27.71 -5.93
CA PRO A 55 -17.75 -27.31 -4.90
C PRO A 55 -17.13 -28.53 -4.24
N PHE A 56 -15.81 -28.58 -4.21
CA PHE A 56 -15.01 -29.62 -3.59
C PHE A 56 -14.66 -29.17 -2.17
N ILE A 57 -15.17 -29.87 -1.16
CA ILE A 57 -15.03 -29.48 0.25
C ILE A 57 -14.00 -30.39 0.91
N ILE A 58 -13.03 -29.79 1.61
CA ILE A 58 -12.05 -30.46 2.45
C ILE A 58 -12.33 -30.07 3.91
N ASP A 59 -12.78 -31.04 4.69
CA ASP A 59 -13.16 -30.90 6.10
C ASP A 59 -12.36 -31.84 7.04
N THR A 60 -11.35 -32.51 6.50
CA THR A 60 -10.40 -33.34 7.24
C THR A 60 -8.98 -32.94 6.92
N ASP A 61 -8.12 -32.94 7.95
CA ASP A 61 -6.70 -32.63 7.81
C ASP A 61 -6.03 -33.55 6.80
N CYS A 62 -5.15 -32.99 5.97
CA CYS A 62 -4.51 -33.75 4.91
C CYS A 62 -3.08 -33.27 4.61
N THR A 63 -2.21 -34.20 4.23
CA THR A 63 -0.78 -33.92 3.97
C THR A 63 -0.31 -34.63 2.70
N GLY A 64 0.46 -33.92 1.87
CA GLY A 64 1.09 -34.50 0.68
C GLY A 64 2.08 -35.63 1.02
N GLU A 65 2.35 -36.50 0.05
CA GLU A 65 3.32 -37.59 0.28
C GLU A 65 4.72 -37.02 0.57
N PRO A 66 5.42 -37.49 1.62
CA PRO A 66 6.80 -37.10 1.82
C PRO A 66 7.70 -37.62 0.69
N GLY A 67 8.79 -36.92 0.43
CA GLY A 67 9.80 -37.33 -0.52
C GLY A 67 10.34 -38.73 -0.23
N LYS A 68 10.54 -39.53 -1.28
CA LYS A 68 11.08 -40.90 -1.15
C LYS A 68 12.61 -40.88 -1.19
N SER A 69 13.19 -41.79 -0.41
CA SER A 69 14.62 -42.13 -0.32
C SER A 69 15.17 -42.78 -1.61
N ASP A 70 15.06 -42.11 -2.74
CA ASP A 70 15.80 -42.52 -3.94
C ASP A 70 17.00 -41.60 -4.13
N ILE A 71 18.04 -42.12 -4.76
CA ILE A 71 19.41 -41.55 -4.86
C ILE A 71 19.45 -40.16 -5.56
N ASN A 72 18.29 -39.59 -5.93
CA ASN A 72 18.12 -38.35 -6.69
C ASN A 72 16.97 -37.49 -6.11
N ASN A 73 17.19 -36.82 -4.98
CA ASN A 73 16.39 -35.70 -4.46
C ASN A 73 14.88 -36.00 -4.29
N GLY A 74 14.51 -36.65 -3.20
CA GLY A 74 13.11 -36.95 -2.87
C GLY A 74 12.31 -35.69 -2.58
N ASN A 75 11.68 -35.10 -3.58
CA ASN A 75 10.77 -33.96 -3.42
C ASN A 75 9.45 -34.40 -2.78
N GLY A 76 8.92 -33.55 -1.90
CA GLY A 76 7.58 -33.69 -1.34
C GLY A 76 6.48 -33.58 -2.39
N GLY A 77 5.44 -34.38 -2.24
CA GLY A 77 4.27 -34.43 -3.10
C GLY A 77 3.27 -33.31 -2.81
N THR A 78 2.45 -32.99 -3.82
CA THR A 78 1.34 -32.05 -3.68
C THR A 78 0.21 -32.69 -2.87
N ALA A 79 -0.39 -31.96 -1.91
CA ALA A 79 -1.49 -32.50 -1.11
C ALA A 79 -2.81 -32.53 -1.88
N ILE A 80 -3.19 -31.41 -2.52
CA ILE A 80 -4.39 -31.30 -3.34
C ILE A 80 -4.01 -30.73 -4.70
N GLU A 81 -4.34 -31.46 -5.77
CA GLU A 81 -4.07 -31.04 -7.14
C GLU A 81 -5.36 -30.99 -7.96
N ASP A 82 -5.65 -29.80 -8.50
CA ASP A 82 -6.72 -29.60 -9.46
C ASP A 82 -6.20 -29.03 -10.78
N ASN A 83 -6.22 -29.88 -11.79
CA ASN A 83 -5.85 -29.53 -13.16
C ASN A 83 -7.05 -29.05 -14.00
N ASN A 84 -8.27 -29.08 -13.45
CA ASN A 84 -9.46 -28.62 -14.15
C ASN A 84 -9.60 -27.10 -14.11
N THR A 85 -10.41 -26.57 -15.01
CA THR A 85 -10.74 -25.15 -15.04
C THR A 85 -12.09 -24.91 -14.35
N ASN A 86 -12.12 -23.93 -13.44
CA ASN A 86 -13.32 -23.36 -12.78
C ASN A 86 -13.92 -24.16 -11.62
N LEU A 87 -13.14 -24.97 -10.90
CA LEU A 87 -13.60 -25.61 -9.68
C LEU A 87 -13.60 -24.61 -8.50
N GLU A 88 -14.59 -24.73 -7.61
CA GLU A 88 -14.53 -24.10 -6.29
C GLU A 88 -14.01 -25.12 -5.27
N ILE A 89 -12.88 -24.83 -4.64
CA ILE A 89 -12.30 -25.63 -3.55
C ILE A 89 -12.57 -24.88 -2.24
N ILE A 90 -13.27 -25.51 -1.30
CA ILE A 90 -13.58 -24.96 0.02
C ILE A 90 -12.81 -25.74 1.07
N ILE A 91 -12.00 -25.05 1.86
CA ILE A 91 -11.09 -25.63 2.85
C ILE A 91 -11.51 -25.20 4.25
N LYS A 92 -11.73 -26.20 5.09
CA LYS A 92 -12.19 -26.10 6.48
C LYS A 92 -11.32 -26.91 7.45
N ALA A 93 -10.17 -27.38 6.97
CA ALA A 93 -9.23 -28.21 7.70
C ALA A 93 -7.79 -27.83 7.35
N ASN A 94 -6.83 -28.40 8.07
CA ASN A 94 -5.42 -28.14 7.83
C ASN A 94 -4.92 -28.89 6.60
N VAL A 95 -4.11 -28.21 5.78
CA VAL A 95 -3.52 -28.80 4.57
C VAL A 95 -2.03 -28.52 4.55
N ALA A 96 -1.22 -29.55 4.41
CA ALA A 96 0.23 -29.42 4.31
C ALA A 96 0.77 -30.08 3.04
N GLY A 97 1.70 -29.41 2.34
CA GLY A 97 2.52 -30.08 1.32
C GLY A 97 3.37 -31.19 1.96
N GLY A 98 3.76 -32.20 1.18
CA GLY A 98 4.66 -33.24 1.68
C GLY A 98 6.06 -32.69 1.95
N ASP A 99 6.75 -33.18 2.97
CA ASP A 99 8.12 -32.74 3.25
C ASP A 99 9.11 -33.37 2.27
N GLY A 100 10.19 -32.64 1.97
CA GLY A 100 11.34 -33.14 1.26
C GLY A 100 12.09 -34.20 2.08
N TYR A 101 12.72 -35.15 1.40
CA TYR A 101 13.47 -36.21 2.06
C TYR A 101 14.80 -35.70 2.63
N SER A 102 15.11 -36.11 3.86
CA SER A 102 16.40 -35.90 4.54
C SER A 102 17.16 -37.22 4.61
N TRP A 103 18.44 -37.25 4.25
CA TRP A 103 19.26 -38.47 4.29
C TRP A 103 19.57 -38.95 5.72
N GLU A 104 19.48 -40.26 5.96
CA GLU A 104 19.97 -40.90 7.18
C GLU A 104 21.48 -41.24 7.05
N TYR A 105 22.35 -40.37 7.58
CA TYR A 105 23.66 -40.54 8.25
C TYR A 105 24.69 -41.64 7.86
N PHE A 106 24.49 -42.54 6.89
CA PHE A 106 25.25 -43.80 6.84
C PHE A 106 25.87 -44.24 5.50
N LYS A 107 26.14 -43.34 4.53
CA LYS A 107 26.94 -43.71 3.36
C LYS A 107 28.12 -42.77 3.16
N SER A 108 29.28 -43.23 3.62
CA SER A 108 30.57 -42.55 3.51
C SER A 108 31.19 -42.64 2.11
N ASP A 109 30.40 -42.64 1.03
CA ASP A 109 30.94 -42.77 -0.33
C ASP A 109 31.43 -41.44 -0.92
N GLY A 110 31.38 -40.36 -0.14
CA GLY A 110 32.02 -39.07 -0.45
C GLY A 110 31.31 -38.25 -1.52
N ASN A 111 30.06 -38.62 -1.86
CA ASN A 111 29.18 -37.85 -2.72
C ASN A 111 27.91 -37.53 -1.93
N GLY A 112 27.94 -36.46 -1.13
CA GLY A 112 26.74 -36.01 -0.40
C GLY A 112 25.56 -35.81 -1.35
N GLY A 113 24.37 -36.29 -0.97
CA GLY A 113 23.14 -36.09 -1.73
C GLY A 113 22.49 -34.74 -1.41
N ASN A 114 21.82 -34.14 -2.40
CA ASN A 114 21.08 -32.89 -2.20
C ASN A 114 19.78 -33.15 -1.42
N GLY A 115 19.36 -32.17 -0.62
CA GLY A 115 18.06 -32.18 0.04
C GLY A 115 16.91 -32.15 -0.98
N GLY A 116 15.82 -32.87 -0.71
CA GLY A 116 14.62 -32.79 -1.55
C GLY A 116 13.79 -31.54 -1.26
N ASN A 117 13.13 -30.94 -2.25
CA ASN A 117 12.29 -29.76 -2.02
C ASN A 117 10.97 -30.13 -1.34
N GLY A 118 10.40 -29.21 -0.57
CA GLY A 118 9.06 -29.31 0.00
C GLY A 118 7.96 -29.29 -1.08
N GLY A 119 6.89 -30.03 -0.83
CA GLY A 119 5.73 -30.15 -1.71
C GLY A 119 4.75 -28.98 -1.63
N ILE A 120 3.83 -28.91 -2.60
CA ILE A 120 2.79 -27.87 -2.65
C ILE A 120 1.58 -28.32 -1.82
N ALA A 121 1.01 -27.48 -0.96
CA ALA A 121 -0.22 -27.88 -0.25
C ALA A 121 -1.41 -27.94 -1.22
N ILE A 122 -1.70 -26.85 -1.94
CA ILE A 122 -2.79 -26.77 -2.90
C ILE A 122 -2.28 -26.22 -4.23
N ASN A 123 -2.51 -26.97 -5.30
CA ASN A 123 -2.20 -26.53 -6.67
C ASN A 123 -3.48 -26.54 -7.50
N GLN A 124 -3.96 -25.37 -7.91
CA GLN A 124 -5.15 -25.25 -8.75
C GLN A 124 -4.85 -24.46 -10.03
N ARG A 125 -5.37 -24.92 -11.17
CA ARG A 125 -5.21 -24.17 -12.42
C ARG A 125 -6.07 -22.91 -12.44
N SER A 126 -7.40 -23.04 -12.34
CA SER A 126 -8.30 -21.90 -12.29
C SER A 126 -9.55 -22.16 -11.47
N GLY A 127 -10.14 -21.11 -10.90
CA GLY A 127 -11.38 -21.21 -10.15
C GLY A 127 -11.36 -20.40 -8.87
N THR A 128 -11.97 -20.93 -7.81
CA THR A 128 -11.97 -20.28 -6.49
C THR A 128 -11.39 -21.21 -5.45
N ILE A 129 -10.44 -20.73 -4.65
CA ILE A 129 -9.98 -21.39 -3.42
C ILE A 129 -10.50 -20.57 -2.26
N SER A 130 -11.27 -21.17 -1.36
CA SER A 130 -11.85 -20.53 -0.18
C SER A 130 -11.35 -21.22 1.09
N VAL A 131 -10.43 -20.59 1.82
CA VAL A 131 -9.89 -21.07 3.10
C VAL A 131 -10.60 -20.39 4.26
N THR A 132 -11.20 -21.17 5.14
CA THR A 132 -12.10 -20.69 6.20
C THR A 132 -11.94 -21.48 7.49
N GLU A 133 -12.72 -21.13 8.53
CA GLU A 133 -12.86 -21.93 9.76
C GLU A 133 -11.56 -22.13 10.56
N ASN A 134 -10.66 -21.13 10.60
CA ASN A 134 -9.36 -21.21 11.28
C ASN A 134 -8.45 -22.32 10.74
N SER A 135 -8.54 -22.60 9.45
CA SER A 135 -7.67 -23.56 8.77
C SER A 135 -6.22 -23.06 8.70
N THR A 136 -5.27 -24.00 8.73
CA THR A 136 -3.85 -23.74 8.48
C THR A 136 -3.40 -24.42 7.19
N ILE A 137 -2.85 -23.65 6.26
CA ILE A 137 -2.30 -24.14 4.99
C ILE A 137 -0.80 -23.92 4.97
N THR A 138 -0.01 -24.98 4.79
CA THR A 138 1.45 -24.90 4.86
C THR A 138 2.11 -25.58 3.67
N GLY A 139 3.09 -24.95 3.04
CA GLY A 139 3.98 -25.64 2.11
C GLY A 139 4.83 -26.71 2.81
N GLY A 140 5.27 -27.75 2.11
CA GLY A 140 6.13 -28.77 2.69
C GLY A 140 7.50 -28.22 3.09
N VAL A 141 8.16 -28.83 4.07
CA VAL A 141 9.51 -28.42 4.49
C VAL A 141 10.56 -28.98 3.53
N GLY A 142 11.61 -28.22 3.23
CA GLY A 142 12.76 -28.68 2.47
C GLY A 142 13.61 -29.69 3.24
N GLY A 143 14.17 -30.67 2.52
CA GLY A 143 15.07 -31.69 3.06
C GLY A 143 16.46 -31.13 3.39
N THR A 144 17.12 -31.72 4.37
CA THR A 144 18.48 -31.37 4.82
C THR A 144 19.53 -32.10 3.99
N GLY A 145 20.57 -31.40 3.52
CA GLY A 145 21.72 -31.98 2.82
C GLY A 145 22.72 -32.70 3.75
N ASP A 146 23.53 -33.60 3.19
CA ASP A 146 24.50 -34.41 3.94
C ASP A 146 25.84 -33.69 4.24
N PHE A 147 26.55 -34.16 5.28
CA PHE A 147 27.76 -33.58 5.90
C PHE A 147 28.98 -33.44 4.97
N ASP A 148 29.15 -34.30 3.96
CA ASP A 148 30.43 -34.47 3.25
C ASP A 148 30.41 -34.09 1.75
N GLY A 149 29.64 -33.07 1.36
CA GLY A 149 29.87 -32.37 0.07
C GLY A 149 28.70 -32.28 -0.91
N GLY A 150 27.47 -32.33 -0.44
CA GLY A 150 26.31 -31.86 -1.23
C GLY A 150 26.21 -30.33 -1.10
N ASN A 151 26.14 -29.60 -2.21
CA ASN A 151 26.13 -28.14 -2.22
C ASN A 151 24.73 -27.52 -2.09
N ASP A 152 23.65 -28.31 -2.21
CA ASP A 152 22.29 -27.76 -2.30
C ASP A 152 21.31 -28.47 -1.35
N ASP A 153 20.73 -27.73 -0.42
CA ASP A 153 19.60 -28.19 0.40
C ASP A 153 18.26 -28.03 -0.34
N GLY A 154 17.21 -28.62 0.23
CA GLY A 154 15.87 -28.51 -0.31
C GLY A 154 15.21 -27.17 -0.01
N ASP A 155 14.57 -26.58 -1.00
CA ASP A 155 13.72 -25.39 -0.81
C ASP A 155 12.39 -25.75 -0.13
N GLY A 156 11.81 -24.80 0.59
CA GLY A 156 10.47 -24.89 1.14
C GLY A 156 9.38 -24.88 0.05
N GLY A 157 8.32 -25.64 0.29
CA GLY A 157 7.19 -25.78 -0.62
C GLY A 157 6.24 -24.58 -0.64
N ILE A 158 5.37 -24.54 -1.65
CA ILE A 158 4.35 -23.50 -1.81
C ILE A 158 3.07 -23.91 -1.07
N ALA A 159 2.44 -23.02 -0.30
CA ALA A 159 1.18 -23.37 0.37
C ALA A 159 0.01 -23.41 -0.62
N ILE A 160 -0.21 -22.32 -1.35
CA ILE A 160 -1.27 -22.19 -2.36
C ILE A 160 -0.65 -21.72 -3.68
N ASN A 161 -0.79 -22.51 -4.73
CA ASN A 161 -0.39 -22.16 -6.09
C ASN A 161 -1.62 -22.12 -7.00
N GLN A 162 -1.91 -20.97 -7.61
CA GLN A 162 -3.02 -20.82 -8.55
C GLN A 162 -2.62 -20.06 -9.82
N GLN A 163 -3.03 -20.50 -11.02
CA GLN A 163 -2.75 -19.70 -12.21
C GLN A 163 -3.72 -18.52 -12.32
N SER A 164 -5.02 -18.77 -12.26
CA SER A 164 -6.04 -17.71 -12.40
C SER A 164 -7.24 -17.90 -11.49
N GLY A 165 -7.96 -16.81 -11.19
CA GLY A 165 -9.24 -16.88 -10.47
C GLY A 165 -9.20 -16.13 -9.14
N THR A 166 -9.85 -16.67 -8.11
CA THR A 166 -9.94 -16.04 -6.79
C THR A 166 -9.37 -16.94 -5.71
N ILE A 167 -8.50 -16.38 -4.87
CA ILE A 167 -8.10 -16.99 -3.60
C ILE A 167 -8.73 -16.14 -2.49
N SER A 168 -9.55 -16.74 -1.64
CA SER A 168 -10.15 -16.10 -0.48
C SER A 168 -9.69 -16.80 0.79
N VAL A 169 -9.11 -16.05 1.73
CA VAL A 169 -8.64 -16.54 3.02
C VAL A 169 -9.31 -15.72 4.11
N THR A 170 -10.10 -16.36 4.95
CA THR A 170 -10.85 -15.70 6.03
C THR A 170 -10.56 -16.37 7.37
N GLU A 171 -10.17 -15.57 8.36
CA GLU A 171 -9.89 -16.01 9.73
C GLU A 171 -9.03 -17.30 9.74
N SER A 172 -7.93 -17.32 8.98
CA SER A 172 -7.11 -18.52 8.74
C SER A 172 -5.62 -18.16 8.63
N THR A 173 -4.75 -19.18 8.58
CA THR A 173 -3.30 -19.02 8.42
C THR A 173 -2.79 -19.70 7.15
N VAL A 174 -1.94 -19.02 6.39
CA VAL A 174 -1.25 -19.58 5.22
C VAL A 174 0.24 -19.32 5.33
N SER A 175 1.07 -20.35 5.24
CA SER A 175 2.52 -20.24 5.37
C SER A 175 3.25 -20.98 4.26
N GLY A 176 4.27 -20.36 3.68
CA GLY A 176 5.27 -21.09 2.89
C GLY A 176 5.99 -22.14 3.73
N GLY A 177 6.51 -23.18 3.08
CA GLY A 177 7.32 -24.20 3.74
C GLY A 177 8.70 -23.69 4.16
N TYR A 178 9.32 -24.29 5.17
CA TYR A 178 10.67 -23.92 5.59
C TYR A 178 11.72 -24.48 4.62
N GLY A 179 12.80 -23.74 4.38
CA GLY A 179 13.99 -24.26 3.70
C GLY A 179 14.70 -25.31 4.55
N GLY A 180 15.39 -26.24 3.90
CA GLY A 180 16.19 -27.28 4.53
C GLY A 180 17.47 -26.73 5.17
N TYR A 181 17.97 -27.43 6.20
CA TYR A 181 19.21 -27.06 6.90
C TYR A 181 20.45 -27.42 6.07
N GLY A 182 21.45 -26.52 6.09
CA GLY A 182 22.77 -26.75 5.51
C GLY A 182 23.58 -27.80 6.25
N GLY A 183 24.19 -28.70 5.47
CA GLY A 183 25.13 -29.70 5.96
C GLY A 183 26.31 -29.09 6.73
N PHE A 184 26.88 -29.85 7.67
CA PHE A 184 27.99 -29.41 8.49
C PHE A 184 29.31 -29.91 7.87
N GLY A 185 30.26 -29.02 7.56
CA GLY A 185 31.64 -29.45 7.29
C GLY A 185 32.31 -28.94 5.99
N GLY A 186 32.12 -27.68 5.61
CA GLY A 186 32.77 -27.11 4.43
C GLY A 186 32.65 -25.58 4.38
N PHE A 187 33.39 -24.96 3.45
CA PHE A 187 33.39 -23.50 3.28
C PHE A 187 32.24 -22.96 2.41
N ASP A 188 31.37 -23.77 1.78
CA ASP A 188 30.35 -23.26 0.84
C ASP A 188 29.05 -24.09 0.87
N HIS A 189 28.30 -24.06 1.98
CA HIS A 189 27.01 -24.76 2.10
C HIS A 189 25.87 -23.75 2.21
N ASP A 190 24.94 -23.75 1.26
CA ASP A 190 23.79 -22.84 1.22
C ASP A 190 22.52 -23.52 1.77
N GLY A 191 21.91 -22.89 2.77
CA GLY A 191 20.61 -23.30 3.31
C GLY A 191 19.52 -23.13 2.25
N GLY A 192 18.53 -24.01 2.24
CA GLY A 192 17.44 -23.96 1.26
C GLY A 192 16.61 -22.68 1.39
N ASP A 193 15.97 -22.23 0.31
CA ASP A 193 15.12 -21.05 0.36
C ASP A 193 13.77 -21.37 1.03
N GLY A 194 13.19 -20.36 1.67
CA GLY A 194 11.84 -20.44 2.21
C GLY A 194 10.78 -20.46 1.11
N GLY A 195 9.73 -21.22 1.34
CA GLY A 195 8.63 -21.38 0.40
C GLY A 195 7.70 -20.18 0.30
N ILE A 196 6.86 -20.18 -0.74
CA ILE A 196 5.86 -19.12 -0.99
C ILE A 196 4.53 -19.48 -0.31
N ALA A 197 3.91 -18.56 0.43
CA ALA A 197 2.59 -18.84 1.00
C ALA A 197 1.50 -18.87 -0.09
N ILE A 198 1.38 -17.80 -0.87
CA ILE A 198 0.43 -17.70 -1.97
C ILE A 198 1.16 -17.28 -3.24
N ASN A 199 1.12 -18.12 -4.27
CA ASN A 199 1.62 -17.83 -5.60
C ASN A 199 0.44 -17.80 -6.58
N GLN A 200 0.13 -16.64 -7.14
CA GLN A 200 -0.91 -16.49 -8.15
C GLN A 200 -0.37 -15.81 -9.43
N GLN A 201 -0.75 -16.26 -10.62
CA GLN A 201 -0.39 -15.52 -11.83
C GLN A 201 -1.34 -14.34 -12.02
N GLU A 202 -2.64 -14.60 -12.18
CA GLU A 202 -3.65 -13.59 -12.47
C GLU A 202 -4.87 -13.72 -11.55
N GLY A 203 -5.59 -12.63 -11.32
CA GLY A 203 -6.90 -12.67 -10.67
C GLY A 203 -6.95 -11.90 -9.34
N ARG A 204 -7.62 -12.47 -8.34
CA ARG A 204 -7.92 -11.78 -7.08
C ARG A 204 -7.46 -12.59 -5.87
N ILE A 205 -6.81 -11.93 -4.93
CA ILE A 205 -6.48 -12.47 -3.61
C ILE A 205 -7.23 -11.62 -2.57
N LEU A 206 -8.10 -12.24 -1.79
CA LEU A 206 -8.94 -11.62 -0.78
C LEU A 206 -8.58 -12.21 0.59
N VAL A 207 -7.93 -11.43 1.45
CA VAL A 207 -7.49 -11.89 2.77
C VAL A 207 -8.19 -11.06 3.85
N THR A 208 -8.93 -11.73 4.72
CA THR A 208 -9.70 -11.08 5.80
C THR A 208 -9.35 -11.69 7.14
N LYS A 209 -8.93 -10.87 8.12
CA LYS A 209 -8.58 -11.29 9.48
C LYS A 209 -7.65 -12.50 9.56
N SER A 210 -6.71 -12.60 8.62
CA SER A 210 -5.88 -13.79 8.44
C SER A 210 -4.40 -13.46 8.53
N THR A 211 -3.59 -14.49 8.74
CA THR A 211 -2.12 -14.37 8.76
C THR A 211 -1.52 -15.09 7.57
N ILE A 212 -0.73 -14.38 6.77
CA ILE A 212 0.00 -14.93 5.62
C ILE A 212 1.50 -14.75 5.86
N SER A 213 2.28 -15.83 5.75
CA SER A 213 3.73 -15.78 5.98
C SER A 213 4.51 -16.47 4.86
N GLY A 214 5.59 -15.85 4.40
CA GLY A 214 6.62 -16.61 3.68
C GLY A 214 7.24 -17.66 4.60
N GLY A 215 7.76 -18.74 4.03
CA GLY A 215 8.52 -19.73 4.79
C GLY A 215 9.89 -19.19 5.19
N ASN A 216 10.50 -19.63 6.28
CA ASN A 216 11.87 -19.18 6.59
C ASN A 216 12.89 -19.92 5.71
N GLY A 217 13.96 -19.24 5.33
CA GLY A 217 15.13 -19.86 4.74
C GLY A 217 15.83 -20.79 5.73
N GLY A 218 16.55 -21.76 5.19
CA GLY A 218 17.32 -22.75 5.91
C GLY A 218 18.53 -22.14 6.61
N ASP A 219 18.77 -22.59 7.84
CA ASP A 219 19.95 -22.23 8.62
C ASP A 219 21.14 -23.09 8.19
N THR A 220 22.36 -22.58 8.36
CA THR A 220 23.60 -23.33 8.13
C THR A 220 24.59 -23.12 9.27
N GLU A 221 25.36 -24.15 9.62
CA GLU A 221 26.47 -23.99 10.58
C GLU A 221 27.78 -23.54 9.90
N GLY A 222 27.81 -23.53 8.58
CA GLY A 222 28.96 -23.13 7.76
C GLY A 222 29.20 -21.63 7.71
N ALA A 223 30.38 -21.24 7.23
CA ALA A 223 30.79 -19.85 7.18
C ALA A 223 29.93 -19.00 6.21
N TYR A 224 29.53 -19.52 5.04
CA TYR A 224 29.02 -18.67 3.96
C TYR A 224 27.58 -18.95 3.49
N GLY A 225 26.80 -19.75 4.23
CA GLY A 225 25.50 -20.19 3.76
C GLY A 225 24.42 -19.13 3.64
N ARG A 226 23.50 -19.35 2.69
CA ARG A 226 22.45 -18.41 2.29
C ARG A 226 21.05 -19.04 2.21
N GLY A 227 20.32 -19.09 3.32
CA GLY A 227 18.87 -19.28 3.24
C GLY A 227 18.15 -17.97 2.97
N ILE A 228 17.41 -17.84 1.87
CA ILE A 228 16.54 -16.68 1.62
C ILE A 228 15.16 -16.95 2.22
N GLY A 229 14.58 -15.96 2.90
CA GLY A 229 13.20 -16.03 3.36
C GLY A 229 12.22 -16.04 2.20
N GLY A 230 11.17 -16.85 2.33
CA GLY A 230 10.14 -17.02 1.33
C GLY A 230 9.23 -15.81 1.16
N ILE A 231 8.49 -15.79 0.06
CA ILE A 231 7.55 -14.72 -0.26
C ILE A 231 6.17 -15.03 0.34
N ALA A 232 5.53 -14.08 1.02
CA ALA A 232 4.20 -14.36 1.58
C ALA A 232 3.14 -14.40 0.47
N ILE A 233 3.09 -13.36 -0.37
CA ILE A 233 2.20 -13.28 -1.53
C ILE A 233 2.99 -12.87 -2.76
N LYS A 234 2.99 -13.72 -3.79
CA LYS A 234 3.53 -13.43 -5.12
C LYS A 234 2.37 -13.41 -6.11
N GLN A 235 2.15 -12.27 -6.78
CA GLN A 235 1.15 -12.15 -7.82
C GLN A 235 1.76 -11.56 -9.10
N GLN A 236 1.47 -12.11 -10.29
CA GLN A 236 1.92 -11.49 -11.54
C GLN A 236 1.06 -10.27 -11.87
N SER A 237 -0.26 -10.42 -12.00
CA SER A 237 -1.19 -9.30 -12.24
C SER A 237 -2.51 -9.51 -11.50
N GLY A 238 -3.27 -8.43 -11.28
CA GLY A 238 -4.59 -8.51 -10.67
C GLY A 238 -4.78 -7.66 -9.42
N GLU A 239 -5.62 -8.13 -8.50
CA GLU A 239 -6.00 -7.40 -7.29
C GLU A 239 -5.66 -8.21 -6.02
N ILE A 240 -5.03 -7.56 -5.05
CA ILE A 240 -4.80 -8.05 -3.70
C ILE A 240 -5.57 -7.12 -2.74
N ILE A 241 -6.50 -7.67 -1.98
CA ILE A 241 -7.23 -6.93 -0.93
C ILE A 241 -6.96 -7.59 0.41
N LEU A 242 -6.36 -6.84 1.32
CA LEU A 242 -6.12 -7.24 2.70
C LEU A 242 -7.03 -6.42 3.62
N THR A 243 -7.82 -7.09 4.46
CA THR A 243 -8.68 -6.46 5.46
C THR A 243 -8.37 -7.03 6.84
N ALA A 244 -8.00 -6.18 7.80
CA ALA A 244 -7.68 -6.57 9.17
C ALA A 244 -6.67 -7.74 9.25
N SER A 245 -5.74 -7.85 8.31
CA SER A 245 -4.87 -9.03 8.13
C SER A 245 -3.40 -8.72 8.36
N LYS A 246 -2.61 -9.75 8.68
CA LYS A 246 -1.15 -9.67 8.83
C LYS A 246 -0.46 -10.43 7.71
N VAL A 247 0.47 -9.80 7.01
CA VAL A 247 1.27 -10.43 5.96
C VAL A 247 2.75 -10.20 6.24
N THR A 248 3.53 -11.27 6.32
CA THR A 248 4.95 -11.20 6.70
C THR A 248 5.83 -11.97 5.72
N GLY A 249 6.89 -11.35 5.20
CA GLY A 249 7.91 -12.09 4.45
C GLY A 249 8.61 -13.12 5.33
N GLY A 250 9.09 -14.22 4.75
CA GLY A 250 9.81 -15.24 5.51
C GLY A 250 11.13 -14.72 6.06
N ASN A 251 11.63 -15.27 7.16
CA ASN A 251 12.95 -14.88 7.65
C ASN A 251 14.06 -15.52 6.82
N GLY A 252 15.15 -14.80 6.57
CA GLY A 252 16.38 -15.38 6.05
C GLY A 252 17.02 -16.31 7.07
N GLY A 253 17.71 -17.33 6.56
CA GLY A 253 18.47 -18.30 7.35
C GLY A 253 19.62 -17.67 8.12
N ASN A 254 19.96 -18.29 9.24
CA ASN A 254 21.08 -17.94 10.11
C ASN A 254 22.34 -18.74 9.72
N GLY A 255 23.52 -18.12 9.80
CA GLY A 255 24.81 -18.73 9.48
C GLY A 255 25.99 -17.88 9.98
N TYR A 256 27.19 -18.44 10.10
CA TYR A 256 28.28 -17.78 10.87
C TYR A 256 28.80 -16.46 10.28
N TYR A 257 28.74 -16.27 8.96
CA TYR A 257 28.97 -14.99 8.28
C TYR A 257 27.77 -14.61 7.41
N SER A 258 26.57 -14.91 7.91
CA SER A 258 25.36 -15.10 7.13
C SER A 258 25.06 -13.99 6.12
N GLN A 259 24.63 -14.43 4.93
CA GLN A 259 24.10 -13.57 3.86
C GLN A 259 22.61 -13.83 3.61
N GLY A 260 21.95 -14.59 4.48
CA GLY A 260 20.51 -14.88 4.39
C GLY A 260 19.71 -13.59 4.28
N SER A 261 18.87 -13.49 3.25
CA SER A 261 18.03 -12.32 3.00
C SER A 261 16.62 -12.59 3.51
N GLY A 262 16.00 -11.61 4.15
CA GLY A 262 14.59 -11.66 4.49
C GLY A 262 13.73 -11.69 3.23
N GLY A 263 12.63 -12.42 3.31
CA GLY A 263 11.67 -12.60 2.24
C GLY A 263 10.78 -11.38 2.02
N ILE A 264 10.20 -11.31 0.82
CA ILE A 264 9.29 -10.23 0.46
C ILE A 264 7.89 -10.56 0.98
N ALA A 265 7.20 -9.62 1.63
CA ALA A 265 5.83 -9.89 2.07
C ALA A 265 4.85 -9.95 0.89
N ILE A 266 4.86 -8.92 0.03
CA ILE A 266 4.02 -8.88 -1.18
C ILE A 266 4.88 -8.52 -2.40
N ASN A 267 4.87 -9.36 -3.43
CA ASN A 267 5.57 -9.15 -4.69
C ASN A 267 4.58 -9.14 -5.86
N GLN A 268 4.25 -7.94 -6.36
CA GLN A 268 3.39 -7.72 -7.52
C GLN A 268 4.24 -7.48 -8.78
N GLN A 269 4.31 -8.46 -9.68
CA GLN A 269 5.33 -8.48 -10.73
C GLN A 269 4.94 -7.74 -12.02
N GLN A 270 3.67 -7.45 -12.23
CA GLN A 270 3.11 -6.69 -13.35
C GLN A 270 1.86 -5.95 -12.82
N GLY A 271 1.49 -4.85 -13.49
CA GLY A 271 0.43 -3.93 -13.06
C GLY A 271 -0.77 -4.59 -12.37
N GLY A 272 -1.30 -3.91 -11.38
CA GLY A 272 -2.32 -4.46 -10.49
C GLY A 272 -2.69 -3.49 -9.39
N LYS A 273 -3.51 -3.95 -8.46
CA LYS A 273 -3.99 -3.13 -7.35
C LYS A 273 -3.81 -3.85 -6.02
N ILE A 274 -3.10 -3.23 -5.10
CA ILE A 274 -2.98 -3.69 -3.71
C ILE A 274 -3.79 -2.73 -2.85
N THR A 275 -4.78 -3.23 -2.12
CA THR A 275 -5.59 -2.43 -1.19
C THR A 275 -5.41 -2.98 0.22
N LEU A 276 -4.91 -2.14 1.13
CA LEU A 276 -4.74 -2.46 2.54
C LEU A 276 -5.77 -1.71 3.35
N ILE A 277 -6.58 -2.43 4.13
CA ILE A 277 -7.58 -1.88 5.04
C ILE A 277 -7.29 -2.45 6.41
N ASP A 278 -6.93 -1.60 7.38
CA ASP A 278 -6.58 -1.97 8.75
C ASP A 278 -5.59 -3.16 8.83
N SER A 279 -4.70 -3.27 7.85
CA SER A 279 -3.84 -4.45 7.66
C SER A 279 -2.37 -4.11 7.86
N ARG A 280 -1.60 -5.08 8.32
CA ARG A 280 -0.16 -4.94 8.52
C ARG A 280 0.61 -5.79 7.52
N VAL A 281 1.55 -5.17 6.82
CA VAL A 281 2.47 -5.84 5.90
C VAL A 281 3.89 -5.61 6.39
N THR A 282 4.67 -6.68 6.57
CA THR A 282 6.02 -6.61 7.13
C THR A 282 6.99 -7.44 6.29
N GLY A 283 8.09 -6.85 5.83
CA GLY A 283 9.15 -7.60 5.16
C GLY A 283 9.80 -8.61 6.12
N GLY A 284 10.36 -9.70 5.58
CA GLY A 284 11.02 -10.71 6.38
C GLY A 284 12.33 -10.23 6.99
N ASP A 285 12.75 -10.80 8.11
CA ASP A 285 14.02 -10.46 8.75
C ASP A 285 15.17 -11.32 8.22
N GLY A 286 16.33 -10.75 7.96
CA GLY A 286 17.53 -11.46 7.52
C GLY A 286 18.73 -10.52 7.62
N ASN A 287 19.93 -10.89 7.21
CA ASN A 287 21.07 -9.93 7.19
C ASN A 287 20.83 -8.79 6.20
N TYR A 288 20.16 -9.13 5.11
CA TYR A 288 19.50 -8.18 4.24
C TYR A 288 18.01 -8.28 4.53
N GLY A 289 17.41 -7.28 5.19
CA GLY A 289 15.98 -7.29 5.44
C GLY A 289 15.16 -7.37 4.14
N GLY A 290 14.01 -8.03 4.22
CA GLY A 290 13.10 -8.21 3.10
C GLY A 290 12.24 -6.98 2.84
N ASP A 291 11.83 -6.79 1.59
CA ASP A 291 10.88 -5.73 1.25
C ASP A 291 9.48 -6.09 1.77
N ALA A 292 8.75 -5.12 2.31
CA ALA A 292 7.36 -5.38 2.69
C ALA A 292 6.49 -5.50 1.44
N ILE A 293 6.57 -4.51 0.54
CA ILE A 293 5.87 -4.52 -0.73
C ILE A 293 6.87 -4.21 -1.84
N ARG A 294 6.91 -5.06 -2.87
CA ARG A 294 7.64 -4.83 -4.11
C ARG A 294 6.64 -4.84 -5.26
N VAL A 295 6.61 -3.78 -6.07
CA VAL A 295 5.72 -3.70 -7.23
C VAL A 295 6.43 -3.23 -8.48
N SER A 296 5.92 -3.68 -9.63
CA SER A 296 6.37 -3.27 -10.96
C SER A 296 5.28 -2.47 -11.72
N SER A 297 5.47 -2.25 -13.02
CA SER A 297 4.93 -1.13 -13.81
C SER A 297 3.41 -1.06 -13.77
N GLY A 298 2.88 0.15 -13.54
CA GLY A 298 1.44 0.41 -13.56
C GLY A 298 0.68 -0.13 -12.35
N SER A 299 1.36 -0.40 -11.24
CA SER A 299 0.70 -0.87 -10.02
C SER A 299 0.14 0.29 -9.19
N THR A 300 -0.99 0.06 -8.53
CA THR A 300 -1.61 0.98 -7.57
C THR A 300 -1.60 0.34 -6.19
N ILE A 301 -1.07 1.05 -5.19
CA ILE A 301 -1.13 0.67 -3.78
C ILE A 301 -2.03 1.67 -3.07
N ILE A 302 -3.04 1.20 -2.35
CA ILE A 302 -3.93 2.03 -1.53
C ILE A 302 -3.75 1.65 -0.07
N LEU A 303 -3.34 2.62 0.75
CA LEU A 303 -3.23 2.50 2.20
C LEU A 303 -4.44 3.18 2.85
N ALA A 304 -5.35 2.39 3.41
CA ALA A 304 -6.58 2.85 4.05
C ALA A 304 -6.69 2.35 5.50
N GLY A 305 -7.51 3.05 6.29
CA GLY A 305 -7.72 2.74 7.71
C GLY A 305 -6.44 2.88 8.52
N THR A 306 -6.19 1.95 9.44
CA THR A 306 -4.96 1.89 10.26
C THR A 306 -3.89 0.99 9.64
N SER A 307 -3.85 0.89 8.31
CA SER A 307 -2.90 0.01 7.65
C SER A 307 -1.45 0.47 7.85
N THR A 308 -0.55 -0.49 8.02
CA THR A 308 0.87 -0.21 8.25
C THR A 308 1.75 -1.09 7.39
N VAL A 309 2.74 -0.48 6.74
CA VAL A 309 3.76 -1.15 5.94
C VAL A 309 5.12 -0.99 6.61
N VAL A 310 5.78 -2.09 6.94
CA VAL A 310 7.03 -2.12 7.71
C VAL A 310 8.11 -2.86 6.93
N SER A 311 9.27 -2.24 6.71
CA SER A 311 10.42 -2.95 6.12
C SER A 311 10.90 -4.10 7.01
N GLY A 312 11.41 -5.18 6.41
CA GLY A 312 12.14 -6.21 7.13
C GLY A 312 13.49 -5.69 7.63
N PHE A 313 13.98 -6.26 8.73
CA PHE A 313 15.20 -5.79 9.39
C PHE A 313 16.43 -6.60 8.98
N GLY A 314 17.53 -5.88 8.79
CA GLY A 314 18.88 -6.43 8.73
C GLY A 314 19.33 -6.94 10.10
N LYS A 315 19.76 -8.19 10.21
CA LYS A 315 20.39 -8.76 11.40
C LYS A 315 21.88 -8.39 11.43
N MET A 316 22.39 -7.97 12.60
CA MET A 316 23.83 -7.79 12.85
C MET A 316 24.42 -9.12 13.32
N ASP A 317 25.37 -9.69 12.56
CA ASP A 317 26.12 -10.87 13.01
C ASP A 317 27.50 -10.52 13.59
N ARG A 318 27.93 -11.30 14.61
CA ARG A 318 29.20 -11.13 15.32
C ARG A 318 30.38 -11.49 14.43
N GLY A 319 30.97 -10.50 13.76
CA GLY A 319 32.38 -10.59 13.29
C GLY A 319 32.61 -10.36 11.81
N SER A 320 31.58 -10.27 10.97
CA SER A 320 31.73 -9.72 9.63
C SER A 320 31.57 -8.20 9.73
N GLY A 321 32.55 -7.42 9.27
CA GLY A 321 32.32 -6.01 8.94
C GLY A 321 31.41 -5.86 7.70
N GLY A 322 30.48 -6.79 7.49
CA GLY A 322 29.68 -6.96 6.30
C GLY A 322 28.49 -6.00 6.25
N ASP A 323 28.07 -5.72 5.02
CA ASP A 323 26.98 -4.82 4.66
C ASP A 323 25.65 -5.31 5.24
N ILE A 324 25.14 -4.67 6.28
CA ILE A 324 23.77 -4.88 6.75
C ILE A 324 22.87 -3.91 5.99
N SER A 325 21.87 -4.42 5.30
CA SER A 325 20.88 -3.58 4.64
C SER A 325 19.50 -3.91 5.14
N ASN A 326 18.74 -2.90 5.57
CA ASN A 326 17.32 -3.11 5.83
C ASN A 326 16.56 -3.27 4.51
N GLY A 327 15.45 -3.98 4.57
CA GLY A 327 14.49 -4.00 3.49
C GLY A 327 13.88 -2.62 3.26
N THR A 328 13.10 -2.49 2.20
CA THR A 328 12.30 -1.30 1.95
C THR A 328 10.84 -1.56 2.35
N ALA A 329 10.13 -0.55 2.86
CA ALA A 329 8.70 -0.70 3.11
C ALA A 329 7.95 -0.87 1.79
N ILE A 330 8.19 0.01 0.81
CA ILE A 330 7.67 -0.13 -0.55
C ILE A 330 8.78 0.11 -1.58
N ALA A 331 9.08 -0.90 -2.40
CA ALA A 331 10.04 -0.82 -3.49
C ALA A 331 9.32 -0.83 -4.86
N PHE A 332 9.47 0.26 -5.61
CA PHE A 332 9.08 0.32 -7.02
C PHE A 332 10.26 -0.10 -7.90
N THR A 333 10.08 -1.08 -8.78
CA THR A 333 11.15 -1.54 -9.70
C THR A 333 11.05 -0.92 -11.10
N SER A 334 9.97 -0.18 -11.36
CA SER A 334 9.64 0.43 -12.65
C SER A 334 8.86 1.75 -12.47
N GLY A 335 8.52 2.40 -13.58
CA GLY A 335 7.73 3.63 -13.59
C GLY A 335 6.21 3.42 -13.66
N GLY A 336 5.47 4.53 -13.59
CA GLY A 336 4.01 4.57 -13.80
C GLY A 336 3.18 4.05 -12.62
N ASN A 337 3.77 3.94 -11.43
CA ASN A 337 3.10 3.44 -10.25
C ASN A 337 2.37 4.54 -9.48
N THR A 338 1.35 4.14 -8.72
CA THR A 338 0.57 5.03 -7.85
C THR A 338 0.61 4.52 -6.42
N LEU A 339 0.96 5.39 -5.46
CA LEU A 339 0.73 5.16 -4.03
C LEU A 339 -0.34 6.14 -3.57
N GLU A 340 -1.49 5.63 -3.13
CA GLU A 340 -2.58 6.43 -2.57
C GLU A 340 -2.63 6.29 -1.05
N LEU A 341 -2.64 7.43 -0.37
CA LEU A 341 -2.77 7.55 1.07
C LEU A 341 -4.19 8.02 1.42
N GLN A 342 -4.88 7.29 2.29
CA GLN A 342 -6.19 7.69 2.82
C GLN A 342 -6.16 7.90 4.34
N HIS A 343 -4.98 8.12 4.90
CA HIS A 343 -4.76 8.38 6.32
C HIS A 343 -3.41 9.06 6.54
N ASN A 344 -3.20 9.63 7.72
CA ASN A 344 -1.96 10.33 8.06
C ASN A 344 -0.75 9.40 8.09
N ILE A 345 0.38 9.92 7.59
CA ILE A 345 1.69 9.32 7.83
C ILE A 345 2.39 10.12 8.92
N VAL A 346 3.01 9.38 9.84
CA VAL A 346 3.79 9.78 11.02
C VAL A 346 4.27 11.22 11.07
N SER A 347 4.03 11.87 12.22
CA SER A 347 4.71 13.11 12.60
C SER A 347 6.24 12.92 12.71
N PRO A 348 7.06 13.93 12.40
CA PRO A 348 8.53 13.84 12.56
C PRO A 348 8.99 13.41 13.97
N ALA A 349 8.18 13.67 15.01
CA ALA A 349 8.47 13.28 16.38
C ALA A 349 8.36 11.76 16.60
N SER A 350 7.29 11.11 16.14
CA SER A 350 7.15 9.65 16.26
C SER A 350 8.17 8.93 15.38
N LEU A 351 8.57 9.53 14.24
CA LEU A 351 9.68 9.02 13.43
C LEU A 351 11.00 9.02 14.20
N LYS A 352 11.28 10.06 15.01
CA LYS A 352 12.48 10.13 15.86
C LYS A 352 12.48 9.07 16.96
N GLN A 353 11.34 8.83 17.61
CA GLN A 353 11.22 7.79 18.64
C GLN A 353 11.35 6.39 18.03
N LEU A 354 10.73 6.16 16.86
CA LEU A 354 10.93 4.95 16.06
C LEU A 354 12.41 4.77 15.68
N LYS A 355 13.09 5.84 15.23
CA LYS A 355 14.54 5.83 14.93
C LYS A 355 15.35 5.35 16.12
N GLN A 356 15.15 5.95 17.29
CA GLN A 356 15.93 5.61 18.48
C GLN A 356 15.67 4.17 18.94
N THR A 357 14.41 3.76 18.96
CA THR A 357 14.03 2.42 19.43
C THR A 357 14.41 1.32 18.43
N SER A 358 14.24 1.56 17.13
CA SER A 358 14.68 0.63 16.08
C SER A 358 16.18 0.48 16.05
N GLN A 359 16.95 1.56 16.26
CA GLN A 359 18.40 1.47 16.44
C GLN A 359 18.75 0.58 17.62
N PHE A 360 18.14 0.79 18.79
CA PHE A 360 18.38 -0.06 19.96
C PHE A 360 18.10 -1.55 19.65
N ILE A 361 16.98 -1.84 18.98
CA ILE A 361 16.56 -3.19 18.59
C ILE A 361 17.51 -3.81 17.58
N LEU A 362 18.00 -3.05 16.60
CA LEU A 362 18.98 -3.53 15.62
C LEU A 362 20.32 -3.91 16.26
N TYR A 363 20.63 -3.32 17.42
CA TYR A 363 21.78 -3.74 18.21
C TYR A 363 21.46 -4.92 19.16
N LEU A 364 20.24 -5.45 19.22
CA LEU A 364 19.94 -6.67 19.99
C LEU A 364 20.42 -7.88 19.18
N TYR A 365 21.59 -8.38 19.51
CA TYR A 365 22.11 -9.64 18.97
C TYR A 365 22.48 -10.60 20.10
N PRO A 366 22.37 -11.91 19.87
CA PRO A 366 22.83 -12.92 20.81
C PRO A 366 24.32 -12.72 21.10
N GLY A 367 24.68 -12.69 22.38
CA GLY A 367 26.04 -12.42 22.83
C GLY A 367 26.32 -10.96 23.17
N ARG A 368 25.37 -10.04 23.03
CA ARG A 368 25.63 -8.65 23.45
C ARG A 368 25.87 -8.57 24.96
N GLY A 369 27.03 -8.03 25.35
CA GLY A 369 27.38 -7.79 26.74
C GLY A 369 26.38 -6.85 27.41
N VAL A 370 25.82 -7.28 28.53
CA VAL A 370 24.80 -6.56 29.30
C VAL A 370 25.49 -5.63 30.29
N ASN A 371 26.04 -4.52 29.78
CA ASN A 371 26.63 -3.47 30.59
C ASN A 371 25.59 -2.46 31.09
N SER A 372 26.00 -1.52 31.95
CA SER A 372 25.09 -0.51 32.51
C SER A 372 24.41 0.33 31.43
N TRP A 373 25.14 0.71 30.38
CA TRP A 373 24.59 1.46 29.26
C TRP A 373 23.49 0.68 28.51
N PHE A 374 23.68 -0.62 28.27
CA PHE A 374 22.65 -1.46 27.66
C PHE A 374 21.39 -1.51 28.51
N LYS A 375 21.53 -1.68 29.84
CA LYS A 375 20.40 -1.71 30.76
C LYS A 375 19.64 -0.38 30.78
N ASP A 376 20.36 0.75 30.77
CA ASP A 376 19.73 2.07 30.70
C ASP A 376 18.93 2.24 29.40
N GLN A 377 19.52 1.86 28.25
CA GLN A 377 18.81 1.89 26.96
C GLN A 377 17.62 0.93 26.90
N LEU A 378 17.76 -0.27 27.44
CA LEU A 378 16.68 -1.25 27.53
C LEU A 378 15.54 -0.72 28.40
N LYS A 379 15.86 -0.09 29.53
CA LYS A 379 14.88 0.53 30.42
C LYS A 379 14.15 1.68 29.75
N ASP A 380 14.87 2.55 29.03
CA ASP A 380 14.26 3.63 28.25
C ASP A 380 13.32 3.09 27.16
N ALA A 381 13.75 2.04 26.44
CA ALA A 381 12.96 1.40 25.39
C ALA A 381 11.73 0.66 25.94
N LEU A 382 11.84 -0.02 27.08
CA LEU A 382 10.71 -0.66 27.77
C LEU A 382 9.73 0.39 28.31
N ALA A 383 10.23 1.49 28.87
CA ALA A 383 9.39 2.60 29.34
C ALA A 383 8.61 3.25 28.19
N ALA A 384 9.19 3.32 26.99
CA ALA A 384 8.52 3.83 25.79
C ALA A 384 7.30 2.99 25.36
N VAL A 385 7.18 1.75 25.83
CA VAL A 385 6.05 0.84 25.57
C VAL A 385 5.31 0.42 26.84
N ASP A 386 5.46 1.19 27.92
CA ASP A 386 4.83 0.93 29.23
C ASP A 386 5.13 -0.48 29.79
N LYS A 387 6.40 -0.89 29.69
CA LYS A 387 6.94 -2.16 30.24
C LYS A 387 8.09 -1.88 31.21
N THR A 388 8.38 -2.88 32.07
CA THR A 388 9.52 -2.87 33.00
C THR A 388 10.47 -4.04 32.73
N GLU A 389 11.71 -3.96 33.24
CA GLU A 389 12.76 -4.97 33.02
C GLU A 389 12.47 -6.30 33.75
N ASP A 390 11.54 -6.31 34.71
CA ASP A 390 11.19 -7.48 35.55
C ASP A 390 10.66 -8.69 34.75
N VAL A 391 10.40 -8.51 33.45
CA VAL A 391 9.88 -9.55 32.54
C VAL A 391 11.01 -10.43 31.96
N LEU A 392 12.27 -9.99 32.10
CA LEU A 392 13.45 -10.78 31.71
C LEU A 392 13.92 -11.68 32.85
N SER A 393 14.14 -12.94 32.52
CA SER A 393 14.57 -13.99 33.42
C SER A 393 16.09 -14.18 33.35
N GLU A 394 16.67 -14.82 34.36
CA GLU A 394 18.10 -15.20 34.36
C GLU A 394 18.48 -16.06 33.14
N THR A 395 17.55 -16.85 32.60
CA THR A 395 17.78 -17.68 31.40
C THR A 395 17.81 -16.88 30.10
N ASP A 396 17.32 -15.63 30.10
CA ASP A 396 17.45 -14.73 28.95
C ASP A 396 18.90 -14.22 28.80
N TYR A 397 19.76 -14.50 29.79
CA TYR A 397 21.17 -14.14 29.83
C TYR A 397 22.06 -15.38 29.94
N SER A 398 23.21 -15.36 29.27
CA SER A 398 24.29 -16.32 29.48
C SER A 398 25.42 -15.68 30.27
N ILE A 399 26.07 -16.43 31.16
CA ILE A 399 27.25 -15.95 31.89
C ILE A 399 28.48 -16.24 31.03
N ILE A 400 29.28 -15.22 30.75
CA ILE A 400 30.52 -15.35 29.99
C ILE A 400 31.72 -15.06 30.89
N GLY A 401 32.61 -16.05 31.00
CA GLY A 401 33.88 -15.92 31.72
C GLY A 401 33.79 -16.05 33.24
N HIS A 402 34.95 -16.06 33.89
CA HIS A 402 35.08 -16.20 35.35
C HIS A 402 34.73 -14.94 36.16
N TYR A 403 34.45 -13.80 35.49
CA TYR A 403 34.18 -12.52 36.14
C TYR A 403 32.69 -12.18 36.31
N GLY A 404 31.79 -13.07 35.86
CA GLY A 404 30.34 -12.89 36.05
C GLY A 404 29.68 -11.91 35.07
N ASP A 405 30.36 -11.55 33.98
CA ASP A 405 29.76 -10.77 32.91
C ASP A 405 28.63 -11.57 32.25
N ARG A 406 27.54 -10.87 31.88
CA ARG A 406 26.38 -11.48 31.24
C ARG A 406 26.28 -11.04 29.79
N GLU A 407 25.92 -11.97 28.93
CA GLU A 407 25.54 -11.70 27.55
C GLU A 407 24.07 -12.08 27.32
N LEU A 408 23.43 -11.43 26.35
CA LEU A 408 22.05 -11.74 25.97
C LEU A 408 22.00 -13.07 25.19
N THR A 409 21.08 -13.97 25.53
CA THR A 409 20.85 -15.19 24.72
C THR A 409 20.08 -14.86 23.43
N ALA A 410 19.98 -15.80 22.50
CA ALA A 410 19.17 -15.61 21.29
C ALA A 410 17.67 -15.50 21.65
N GLU A 411 17.22 -16.34 22.57
CA GLU A 411 15.87 -16.31 23.13
C GLU A 411 15.61 -14.98 23.85
N GLY A 412 16.57 -14.53 24.67
CA GLY A 412 16.50 -13.24 25.36
C GLY A 412 16.40 -12.06 24.38
N ALA A 413 17.20 -12.07 23.31
CA ALA A 413 17.14 -11.04 22.27
C ALA A 413 15.81 -11.04 21.52
N ALA A 414 15.33 -12.22 21.10
CA ALA A 414 14.03 -12.37 20.44
C ALA A 414 12.89 -11.91 21.35
N LYS A 415 12.94 -12.25 22.63
CA LYS A 415 11.95 -11.86 23.64
C LYS A 415 11.97 -10.36 23.89
N ILE A 416 13.14 -9.72 24.03
CA ILE A 416 13.23 -8.26 24.13
C ILE A 416 12.65 -7.60 22.88
N LYS A 417 12.98 -8.11 21.70
CA LYS A 417 12.44 -7.61 20.44
C LYS A 417 10.92 -7.73 20.44
N GLU A 418 10.35 -8.88 20.78
CA GLU A 418 8.90 -9.06 20.84
C GLU A 418 8.24 -8.11 21.87
N MET A 419 8.84 -7.96 23.05
CA MET A 419 8.30 -7.12 24.13
C MET A 419 8.33 -5.61 23.83
N ILE A 420 9.29 -5.16 23.02
CA ILE A 420 9.43 -3.73 22.69
C ILE A 420 8.83 -3.45 21.32
N TRP A 421 9.22 -4.24 20.32
CA TRP A 421 8.93 -3.95 18.92
C TRP A 421 7.47 -4.11 18.58
N GLU A 422 6.83 -5.23 18.96
CA GLU A 422 5.42 -5.44 18.62
C GLU A 422 4.51 -4.43 19.34
N PRO A 423 4.69 -4.14 20.65
CA PRO A 423 3.97 -3.06 21.30
C PRO A 423 4.28 -1.67 20.73
N LEU A 424 5.55 -1.37 20.41
CA LEU A 424 5.92 -0.09 19.79
C LEU A 424 5.24 0.04 18.43
N LEU A 425 5.36 -0.97 17.57
CA LEU A 425 4.69 -1.00 16.28
C LEU A 425 3.19 -0.90 16.45
N THR A 426 2.58 -1.55 17.44
CA THR A 426 1.13 -1.44 17.68
C THR A 426 0.74 -0.06 18.19
N SER A 427 1.59 0.59 18.99
CA SER A 427 1.35 1.95 19.49
C SER A 427 1.53 3.01 18.41
N VAL A 428 2.45 2.77 17.47
CA VAL A 428 2.80 3.73 16.42
C VAL A 428 2.05 3.43 15.12
N ALA A 429 1.65 2.20 14.83
CA ALA A 429 0.92 1.79 13.62
C ALA A 429 -0.35 2.62 13.35
N PRO A 430 -1.20 2.93 14.35
CA PRO A 430 -2.35 3.81 14.15
C PRO A 430 -1.94 5.21 13.68
N GLU A 431 -0.74 5.66 14.03
CA GLU A 431 -0.16 6.97 13.68
C GLU A 431 0.80 6.89 12.48
N ALA A 432 1.15 5.68 12.03
CA ALA A 432 2.23 5.39 11.10
C ALA A 432 1.81 4.46 9.98
N GLY A 433 1.39 5.04 8.85
CA GLY A 433 1.12 4.25 7.65
C GLY A 433 2.35 3.52 7.08
N ILE A 434 3.54 4.13 7.17
CA ILE A 434 4.76 3.59 6.60
C ILE A 434 5.92 3.70 7.60
N ILE A 435 6.53 2.57 7.93
CA ILE A 435 7.69 2.47 8.80
C ILE A 435 8.84 1.86 7.99
N GLY A 436 9.63 2.73 7.39
CA GLY A 436 10.68 2.40 6.42
C GLY A 436 10.66 3.38 5.25
N ASN A 437 11.51 3.14 4.25
CA ASN A 437 11.57 3.99 3.07
C ASN A 437 10.61 3.50 1.98
N VAL A 438 10.18 4.43 1.12
CA VAL A 438 9.57 4.17 -0.18
C VAL A 438 10.54 4.64 -1.25
N VAL A 439 11.10 3.70 -2.02
CA VAL A 439 12.17 3.98 -2.98
C VAL A 439 11.89 3.42 -4.36
N MET A 440 12.51 4.08 -5.36
CA MET A 440 12.70 3.50 -6.67
C MET A 440 13.96 2.64 -6.64
N ARG A 441 13.84 1.35 -6.90
CA ARG A 441 14.95 0.40 -6.98
C ARG A 441 15.18 -0.04 -8.42
N LYS A 442 16.40 -0.49 -8.65
CA LYS A 442 16.78 -1.23 -9.86
C LYS A 442 16.10 -2.60 -9.81
N ALA A 443 15.46 -3.02 -10.90
CA ALA A 443 15.03 -4.41 -11.01
C ALA A 443 16.27 -5.32 -10.99
N GLU A 444 16.17 -6.49 -10.34
CA GLU A 444 17.28 -7.44 -10.22
C GLU A 444 17.83 -7.86 -11.60
N GLU A 445 16.96 -7.89 -12.62
CA GLU A 445 17.29 -8.27 -13.99
C GLU A 445 17.98 -7.15 -14.81
N GLU A 446 17.98 -5.90 -14.33
CA GLU A 446 18.41 -4.74 -15.12
C GLU A 446 19.76 -4.19 -14.66
N SER A 447 20.83 -4.98 -14.72
CA SER A 447 22.16 -4.68 -14.14
C SER A 447 22.87 -3.39 -14.63
N GLU A 448 22.32 -2.62 -15.58
CA GLU A 448 22.97 -1.45 -16.20
C GLU A 448 22.24 -0.10 -16.04
N LEU A 449 21.14 0.00 -15.28
CA LEU A 449 20.47 1.30 -15.11
C LEU A 449 21.35 2.37 -14.47
N SER A 450 21.40 3.54 -15.11
CA SER A 450 22.05 4.74 -14.57
C SER A 450 21.22 5.38 -13.47
N SER A 451 21.84 6.27 -12.69
CA SER A 451 21.14 7.10 -11.70
C SER A 451 20.05 7.94 -12.36
N GLU A 452 20.35 8.46 -13.55
CA GLU A 452 19.47 9.29 -14.37
C GLU A 452 18.24 8.51 -14.85
N ASP A 453 18.41 7.25 -15.25
CA ASP A 453 17.28 6.38 -15.65
C ASP A 453 16.35 6.11 -14.47
N ILE A 454 16.92 5.87 -13.29
CA ILE A 454 16.15 5.64 -12.06
C ILE A 454 15.38 6.91 -11.66
N LYS A 455 16.01 8.09 -11.74
CA LYS A 455 15.34 9.38 -11.54
C LYS A 455 14.22 9.60 -12.56
N ALA A 456 14.46 9.28 -13.84
CA ALA A 456 13.47 9.42 -14.90
C ALA A 456 12.26 8.49 -14.69
N ARG A 457 12.49 7.25 -14.23
CA ARG A 457 11.40 6.33 -13.87
C ARG A 457 10.62 6.81 -12.66
N ALA A 458 11.28 7.25 -11.60
CA ALA A 458 10.61 7.79 -10.42
C ALA A 458 9.72 9.00 -10.74
N LYS A 459 10.14 9.86 -11.70
CA LYS A 459 9.31 10.98 -12.18
C LYS A 459 7.97 10.58 -12.78
N THR A 460 7.83 9.33 -13.20
CA THR A 460 6.56 8.80 -13.73
C THR A 460 5.64 8.27 -12.64
N ASN A 461 6.13 8.00 -11.43
CA ASN A 461 5.32 7.56 -10.30
C ASN A 461 4.57 8.74 -9.65
N THR A 462 3.41 8.43 -9.09
CA THR A 462 2.51 9.41 -8.49
C THR A 462 2.22 9.07 -7.03
N LEU A 463 2.43 10.04 -6.14
CA LEU A 463 1.89 10.00 -4.79
C LEU A 463 0.52 10.69 -4.80
N VAL A 464 -0.51 9.98 -4.35
CA VAL A 464 -1.88 10.48 -4.29
C VAL A 464 -2.28 10.67 -2.82
N LEU A 465 -2.71 11.88 -2.48
CA LEU A 465 -3.46 12.16 -1.27
C LEU A 465 -4.93 11.90 -1.60
N GLY A 466 -5.52 10.87 -1.00
CA GLY A 466 -6.84 10.35 -1.36
C GLY A 466 -7.86 10.45 -0.24
N GLY A 467 -8.87 9.59 -0.32
CA GLY A 467 -9.91 9.45 0.71
C GLY A 467 -11.16 10.30 0.47
N ASP A 468 -12.22 9.98 1.20
CA ASP A 468 -13.51 10.66 1.12
C ASP A 468 -13.73 11.65 2.27
N ALA A 469 -14.80 12.45 2.16
CA ALA A 469 -15.15 13.49 3.11
C ALA A 469 -15.48 13.00 4.54
N SER A 470 -15.64 11.69 4.77
CA SER A 470 -15.81 11.13 6.12
C SER A 470 -14.51 11.10 6.92
N LEU A 471 -13.36 11.15 6.24
CA LEU A 471 -12.05 11.20 6.86
C LEU A 471 -11.70 12.65 7.23
N THR A 472 -11.37 12.86 8.51
CA THR A 472 -11.08 14.20 9.08
C THR A 472 -9.69 14.28 9.68
N GLY A 473 -9.12 15.49 9.72
CA GLY A 473 -7.81 15.72 10.35
C GLY A 473 -6.65 15.16 9.54
N LEU A 474 -6.80 15.03 8.22
CA LEU A 474 -5.75 14.53 7.35
C LEU A 474 -4.66 15.60 7.17
N SER A 475 -3.40 15.22 7.33
CA SER A 475 -2.24 16.08 7.22
C SER A 475 -1.07 15.34 6.55
N PHE A 476 -0.31 16.04 5.70
CA PHE A 476 0.89 15.51 5.06
C PHE A 476 2.04 16.51 5.13
N ASP A 477 3.17 16.08 5.69
CA ASP A 477 4.40 16.88 5.74
C ASP A 477 5.24 16.67 4.48
N LEU A 478 5.39 17.73 3.69
CA LEU A 478 6.14 17.72 2.44
C LEU A 478 7.64 17.43 2.63
N SER A 479 8.18 17.65 3.84
CA SER A 479 9.59 17.35 4.14
C SER A 479 9.91 15.86 4.08
N LEU A 480 8.89 14.99 4.09
CA LEU A 480 9.06 13.55 3.91
C LEU A 480 9.49 13.17 2.48
N LEU A 481 9.29 14.06 1.51
CA LEU A 481 9.65 13.86 0.11
C LEU A 481 11.12 14.20 -0.15
N GLY A 482 11.81 13.35 -0.92
CA GLY A 482 13.22 13.53 -1.23
C GLY A 482 13.64 13.06 -2.60
N GLU A 483 14.87 13.41 -2.98
CA GLU A 483 15.45 12.93 -4.23
C GLU A 483 15.59 11.42 -4.19
N VAL A 484 15.38 10.83 -5.36
CA VAL A 484 15.66 9.43 -5.62
C VAL A 484 17.16 9.22 -5.40
N ALA A 485 17.48 8.54 -4.31
CA ALA A 485 18.83 8.10 -4.04
C ALA A 485 19.02 6.72 -4.68
N LEU A 486 20.12 6.54 -5.41
CA LEU A 486 20.64 5.19 -5.59
C LEU A 486 20.86 4.63 -4.20
N GLN A 487 20.29 3.47 -3.93
CA GLN A 487 20.48 2.79 -2.66
C GLN A 487 21.94 2.32 -2.61
N ASN A 488 22.84 3.20 -2.18
CA ASN A 488 24.14 2.80 -1.69
C ASN A 488 23.85 1.95 -0.46
N LYS A 489 24.35 0.71 -0.43
CA LYS A 489 24.02 -0.36 0.53
C LYS A 489 24.17 -0.01 2.03
N TRP A 490 24.55 1.22 2.37
CA TRP A 490 25.21 1.55 3.63
C TRP A 490 24.69 2.74 4.43
N THR A 491 23.71 3.51 3.95
CA THR A 491 23.19 4.65 4.73
C THR A 491 21.69 4.77 4.63
N SER A 492 20.96 4.26 5.64
CA SER A 492 19.78 4.94 6.21
C SER A 492 19.15 4.07 7.29
N TYR A 493 19.62 4.24 8.53
CA TYR A 493 18.77 3.96 9.69
C TYR A 493 17.68 5.04 9.67
N LEU A 494 16.59 4.78 8.92
CA LEU A 494 15.44 5.65 8.67
C LEU A 494 15.86 7.08 8.29
N ASP A 495 15.88 7.38 6.99
CA ASP A 495 16.22 8.70 6.48
C ASP A 495 15.22 9.78 6.97
N ASP A 496 15.60 11.05 6.94
CA ASP A 496 14.67 12.15 7.22
C ASP A 496 13.67 12.33 6.06
N LYS A 497 14.01 11.88 4.85
CA LYS A 497 13.12 11.87 3.68
C LYS A 497 12.76 10.44 3.27
N PRO A 498 11.74 9.81 3.89
CA PRO A 498 11.40 8.43 3.61
C PRO A 498 10.73 8.20 2.24
N LEU A 499 10.21 9.23 1.57
CA LEU A 499 9.47 9.10 0.31
C LEU A 499 10.29 9.63 -0.86
N ARG A 500 11.00 8.74 -1.57
CA ARG A 500 12.02 9.10 -2.58
C ARG A 500 11.75 8.52 -3.97
N ALA A 501 10.50 8.14 -4.25
CA ALA A 501 10.17 7.38 -5.45
C ALA A 501 9.21 8.08 -6.41
N PHE A 502 8.88 9.35 -6.15
CA PHE A 502 7.80 10.07 -6.83
C PHE A 502 8.33 11.33 -7.49
N GLY A 503 7.81 11.67 -8.67
CA GLY A 503 7.95 13.02 -9.24
C GLY A 503 6.62 13.71 -9.52
N LYS A 504 5.50 13.10 -9.13
CA LYS A 504 4.18 13.70 -9.20
C LYS A 504 3.49 13.58 -7.85
N LEU A 505 2.86 14.67 -7.44
CA LEU A 505 1.94 14.71 -6.33
C LEU A 505 0.53 14.98 -6.88
N GLU A 506 -0.48 14.31 -6.36
CA GLU A 506 -1.86 14.55 -6.75
C GLU A 506 -2.77 14.50 -5.52
N LYS A 507 -3.81 15.33 -5.52
CA LYS A 507 -4.91 15.25 -4.56
C LYS A 507 -6.17 14.79 -5.27
N ARG A 508 -6.71 13.64 -4.85
CA ARG A 508 -7.95 13.01 -5.33
C ARG A 508 -8.94 12.78 -4.18
N GLY A 509 -10.19 12.46 -4.52
CA GLY A 509 -11.25 12.17 -3.57
C GLY A 509 -11.75 13.41 -2.83
N THR A 510 -12.84 13.26 -2.09
CA THR A 510 -13.58 14.40 -1.51
C THR A 510 -13.05 14.86 -0.14
N SER A 511 -12.01 14.21 0.38
CA SER A 511 -11.37 14.56 1.66
C SER A 511 -10.70 15.94 1.65
N THR A 512 -10.47 16.48 2.85
CA THR A 512 -9.65 17.68 3.08
C THR A 512 -8.31 17.28 3.68
N TRP A 513 -7.21 17.74 3.08
CA TRP A 513 -5.85 17.51 3.57
C TRP A 513 -5.15 18.83 3.90
N GLN A 514 -4.51 18.88 5.06
CA GLN A 514 -3.59 19.93 5.43
C GLN A 514 -2.17 19.58 4.97
N LEU A 515 -1.48 20.49 4.28
CA LEU A 515 -0.07 20.33 3.95
C LEU A 515 0.79 21.15 4.91
N THR A 516 1.93 20.59 5.32
CA THR A 516 2.93 21.26 6.15
C THR A 516 4.33 21.10 5.56
N GLY A 517 5.31 21.82 6.11
CA GLY A 517 6.72 21.64 5.77
C GLY A 517 7.15 22.28 4.43
N THR A 518 8.33 21.87 3.96
CA THR A 518 8.97 22.44 2.77
C THR A 518 9.25 21.36 1.76
N LEU A 519 8.81 21.59 0.52
CA LEU A 519 9.15 20.80 -0.64
C LEU A 519 10.25 21.52 -1.44
N ASP A 520 11.42 20.90 -1.52
CA ASP A 520 12.52 21.42 -2.33
C ASP A 520 12.16 21.40 -3.83
N SER A 521 12.68 22.37 -4.58
CA SER A 521 12.54 22.39 -6.04
C SER A 521 13.15 21.15 -6.67
N ASN A 522 12.59 20.69 -7.80
CA ASN A 522 13.03 19.52 -8.59
C ASN A 522 12.76 18.14 -7.98
N ILE A 523 12.15 18.06 -6.78
CA ILE A 523 11.69 16.77 -6.22
C ILE A 523 10.43 16.31 -6.93
N ILE A 524 9.43 17.18 -6.97
CA ILE A 524 8.15 16.96 -7.64
C ILE A 524 8.05 17.91 -8.81
N ASP A 525 7.77 17.37 -10.00
CA ASP A 525 7.64 18.14 -11.24
C ASP A 525 6.36 18.99 -11.22
N LYS A 526 5.27 18.47 -10.65
CA LYS A 526 4.01 19.18 -10.47
C LYS A 526 3.13 18.58 -9.36
N PHE A 527 2.25 19.43 -8.83
CA PHE A 527 1.18 19.04 -7.91
C PHE A 527 -0.19 19.34 -8.54
N ASP A 528 -0.97 18.30 -8.82
CA ASP A 528 -2.33 18.42 -9.35
C ASP A 528 -3.37 18.27 -8.21
N VAL A 529 -4.24 19.26 -8.00
CA VAL A 529 -5.39 19.19 -7.10
C VAL A 529 -6.64 18.95 -7.94
N THR A 530 -7.11 17.70 -8.01
CA THR A 530 -8.17 17.28 -8.93
C THR A 530 -9.52 17.10 -8.25
N ASP A 531 -9.56 16.80 -6.95
CA ASP A 531 -10.81 16.68 -6.18
C ASP A 531 -10.57 16.96 -4.68
N GLY A 532 -11.60 17.44 -3.98
CA GLY A 532 -11.54 17.77 -2.56
C GLY A 532 -10.72 19.02 -2.25
N VAL A 533 -10.19 19.11 -1.03
CA VAL A 533 -9.58 20.35 -0.51
C VAL A 533 -8.13 20.12 -0.09
N ILE A 534 -7.25 21.02 -0.51
CA ILE A 534 -5.91 21.22 0.07
C ILE A 534 -5.91 22.50 0.89
N GLU A 535 -5.53 22.39 2.15
CA GLU A 535 -5.24 23.51 3.04
C GLU A 535 -3.73 23.60 3.26
N LEU A 536 -3.10 24.69 2.82
CA LEU A 536 -1.67 24.90 3.06
C LEU A 536 -1.49 25.52 4.45
N ASP A 537 -0.71 24.89 5.33
CA ASP A 537 -0.31 25.53 6.59
C ASP A 537 0.52 26.80 6.33
N ARG A 538 0.53 27.71 7.32
CA ARG A 538 1.18 29.02 7.25
C ARG A 538 2.62 28.94 6.75
N ASN A 539 3.37 27.92 7.19
CA ASN A 539 4.80 27.81 6.91
C ASN A 539 5.13 26.98 5.67
N VAL A 540 4.14 26.59 4.87
CA VAL A 540 4.37 25.76 3.69
C VAL A 540 5.17 26.51 2.64
N SER A 541 6.19 25.83 2.10
CA SER A 541 6.91 26.27 0.92
C SER A 541 6.96 25.15 -0.11
N MET A 542 6.24 25.31 -1.21
CA MET A 542 6.19 24.35 -2.31
C MET A 542 7.09 24.80 -3.47
N GLY A 543 8.23 24.16 -3.63
CA GLY A 543 9.16 24.39 -4.76
C GLY A 543 8.67 23.84 -6.11
N THR A 544 7.36 23.58 -6.27
CA THR A 544 6.75 23.01 -7.49
C THR A 544 5.56 23.84 -7.96
N THR A 545 5.14 23.63 -9.20
CA THR A 545 3.92 24.24 -9.75
C THR A 545 2.69 23.52 -9.20
N VAL A 546 1.72 24.28 -8.70
CA VAL A 546 0.44 23.79 -8.22
C VAL A 546 -0.64 24.08 -9.26
N TYR A 547 -1.33 23.03 -9.69
CA TYR A 547 -2.47 23.09 -10.58
C TYR A 547 -3.74 22.80 -9.80
N VAL A 548 -4.67 23.75 -9.75
CA VAL A 548 -5.99 23.56 -9.15
C VAL A 548 -6.98 23.32 -10.28
N LYS A 549 -7.45 22.08 -10.41
CA LYS A 549 -8.30 21.64 -11.53
C LYS A 549 -9.77 21.62 -11.15
N THR A 550 -10.64 21.36 -12.13
CA THR A 550 -12.07 21.19 -11.90
C THR A 550 -12.35 20.17 -10.80
N GLY A 551 -13.06 20.58 -9.74
CA GLY A 551 -13.36 19.76 -8.56
C GLY A 551 -12.37 19.92 -7.40
N GLY A 552 -11.17 20.43 -7.68
CA GLY A 552 -10.15 20.73 -6.69
C GLY A 552 -10.31 22.10 -6.05
N ILE A 553 -10.00 22.18 -4.75
CA ILE A 553 -10.03 23.42 -3.98
C ILE A 553 -8.69 23.62 -3.28
N LEU A 554 -8.06 24.78 -3.48
CA LEU A 554 -6.88 25.21 -2.72
C LEU A 554 -7.26 26.31 -1.74
N THR A 555 -6.83 26.21 -0.49
CA THR A 555 -7.06 27.22 0.53
C THR A 555 -5.85 27.38 1.44
N THR A 556 -5.81 28.50 2.17
CA THR A 556 -4.82 28.78 3.22
C THR A 556 -5.55 29.25 4.47
N PRO A 557 -5.00 29.05 5.68
CA PRO A 557 -5.63 29.53 6.90
C PRO A 557 -5.70 31.05 6.89
N ALA A 558 -6.60 31.61 7.70
CA ALA A 558 -6.60 33.04 7.97
C ALA A 558 -5.28 33.42 8.69
N ILE A 559 -4.60 34.44 8.16
CA ILE A 559 -3.34 34.96 8.68
C ILE A 559 -3.57 36.38 9.15
N ASN A 560 -3.18 36.65 10.40
CA ASN A 560 -3.35 37.98 10.96
C ASN A 560 -2.31 38.94 10.36
N ALA A 561 -2.77 39.99 9.68
CA ALA A 561 -2.00 41.07 9.08
C ALA A 561 -1.05 41.75 10.07
N SER A 562 -1.43 41.82 11.35
CA SER A 562 -0.57 42.39 12.41
C SER A 562 0.58 41.46 12.81
N GLU A 563 0.48 40.17 12.50
CA GLU A 563 1.58 39.22 12.66
C GLU A 563 2.61 39.40 11.53
N LEU A 564 2.21 39.88 10.35
CA LEU A 564 3.10 40.07 9.20
C LEU A 564 4.14 41.16 9.46
N PRO A 565 5.39 41.01 8.98
CA PRO A 565 6.40 42.03 9.14
C PRO A 565 5.94 43.30 8.42
N THR A 566 5.70 44.38 9.18
CA THR A 566 5.58 45.71 8.58
C THR A 566 6.86 46.00 7.83
N SER A 567 6.74 46.38 6.56
CA SER A 567 7.84 46.69 5.64
C SER A 567 8.98 47.46 6.32
N ALA A 568 10.21 47.19 5.87
CA ALA A 568 11.42 47.74 6.43
C ALA A 568 11.44 49.28 6.37
N ASN A 569 11.16 49.94 7.48
CA ASN A 569 11.64 51.29 7.71
C ASN A 569 13.16 51.16 7.88
N SER A 570 13.92 51.84 7.01
CA SER A 570 15.37 51.92 7.16
C SER A 570 15.69 52.57 8.50
N GLU A 571 16.60 51.93 9.23
CA GLU A 571 17.37 52.44 10.37
C GLU A 571 16.99 51.95 11.78
N THR A 572 17.95 51.16 12.27
CA THR A 572 18.37 50.90 13.65
C THR A 572 17.85 49.67 14.40
N SER A 573 18.86 48.91 14.84
CA SER A 573 19.00 48.25 16.15
C SER A 573 18.92 46.73 16.17
N LEU A 574 20.02 46.15 16.64
CA LEU A 574 20.31 44.73 16.89
C LEU A 574 19.23 43.96 17.67
N SER A 575 18.25 44.63 18.28
CA SER A 575 17.01 44.02 18.79
C SER A 575 16.16 43.34 17.70
N ARG A 576 16.35 43.71 16.41
CA ARG A 576 15.74 43.02 15.26
C ARG A 576 16.42 41.70 14.91
N MET A 577 17.70 41.47 15.20
CA MET A 577 18.33 40.16 14.94
C MET A 577 17.83 39.06 15.90
N ALA A 578 17.35 39.45 17.09
CA ALA A 578 16.67 38.54 18.01
C ALA A 578 15.18 38.31 17.65
N ARG A 579 14.54 39.21 16.89
CA ARG A 579 13.15 39.06 16.41
C ARG A 579 13.03 38.60 14.95
N ALA A 580 14.07 38.69 14.15
CA ALA A 580 14.16 38.16 12.78
C ALA A 580 14.26 36.62 12.73
N VAL A 581 14.22 35.96 13.90
CA VAL A 581 14.09 34.51 14.03
C VAL A 581 12.60 34.09 14.03
N VAL A 582 11.65 35.03 14.05
CA VAL A 582 10.26 34.73 13.73
C VAL A 582 10.09 34.90 12.23
N ASN A 583 10.51 33.88 11.47
CA ASN A 583 10.09 33.68 10.08
C ASN A 583 8.57 33.81 10.06
N ASN A 584 8.02 34.72 9.25
CA ASN A 584 6.58 34.77 9.06
C ASN A 584 6.27 34.44 7.60
N PRO A 585 6.25 33.16 7.22
CA PRO A 585 6.02 32.77 5.84
C PRO A 585 4.53 32.94 5.58
N ILE A 586 4.19 33.74 4.57
CA ILE A 586 2.96 33.50 3.84
C ILE A 586 3.20 32.17 3.10
N PRO A 587 2.24 31.23 3.06
CA PRO A 587 2.40 30.00 2.28
C PRO A 587 2.88 30.34 0.88
N MET A 588 3.84 29.56 0.38
CA MET A 588 4.53 29.86 -0.86
C MET A 588 4.43 28.70 -1.85
N THR A 589 4.21 29.02 -3.12
CA THR A 589 4.27 28.08 -4.25
C THR A 589 5.30 28.55 -5.27
N ASN A 590 5.80 27.66 -6.13
CA ASN A 590 6.65 28.10 -7.25
C ASN A 590 5.82 28.80 -8.32
N ASN A 591 4.80 28.12 -8.85
CA ASN A 591 3.78 28.73 -9.68
C ASN A 591 2.41 28.25 -9.20
N LEU A 592 1.39 29.08 -9.36
CA LEU A 592 0.00 28.69 -9.14
C LEU A 592 -0.77 28.81 -10.45
N ILE A 593 -1.46 27.74 -10.83
CA ILE A 593 -2.36 27.72 -11.98
C ILE A 593 -3.72 27.25 -11.49
N VAL A 594 -4.74 28.10 -11.59
CA VAL A 594 -6.13 27.74 -11.32
C VAL A 594 -6.82 27.55 -12.66
N GLU A 595 -7.05 26.29 -13.02
CA GLU A 595 -7.66 25.90 -14.29
C GLU A 595 -9.17 26.15 -14.27
N ASN A 596 -9.82 26.00 -15.43
CA ASN A 596 -11.27 26.11 -15.54
C ASN A 596 -12.00 25.20 -14.54
N GLY A 597 -12.89 25.77 -13.72
CA GLY A 597 -13.64 25.08 -12.67
C GLY A 597 -12.83 24.72 -11.42
N GLY A 598 -11.53 25.03 -11.36
CA GLY A 598 -10.74 24.97 -10.13
C GLY A 598 -11.07 26.13 -9.20
N VAL A 599 -10.99 25.88 -7.89
CA VAL A 599 -11.42 26.85 -6.87
C VAL A 599 -10.24 27.28 -6.00
N PHE A 600 -9.98 28.58 -5.91
CA PHE A 600 -9.21 29.15 -4.81
C PHE A 600 -10.17 29.62 -3.72
N ARG A 601 -9.99 29.15 -2.48
CA ARG A 601 -10.85 29.50 -1.36
C ARG A 601 -10.13 30.42 -0.38
N VAL A 602 -10.78 31.53 -0.06
CA VAL A 602 -10.37 32.52 0.95
C VAL A 602 -11.24 32.37 2.19
N ILE A 603 -10.59 32.23 3.35
CA ILE A 603 -11.19 32.37 4.67
C ILE A 603 -10.97 33.82 5.10
N ALA A 604 -12.05 34.55 5.40
CA ALA A 604 -11.98 35.93 5.82
C ALA A 604 -12.72 36.11 7.16
N ASN A 605 -11.97 36.41 8.22
CA ASN A 605 -12.52 36.63 9.55
C ASN A 605 -12.71 38.13 9.85
N ASN A 606 -11.77 38.97 9.42
CA ASN A 606 -11.84 40.43 9.51
C ASN A 606 -10.79 41.09 8.58
N VAL A 607 -10.74 42.42 8.53
CA VAL A 607 -9.80 43.20 7.70
C VAL A 607 -8.32 42.90 7.99
N ASN A 608 -8.02 42.33 9.16
CA ASN A 608 -6.69 41.94 9.56
C ASN A 608 -6.50 40.43 9.63
N ASP A 609 -7.49 39.57 9.38
CA ASP A 609 -7.31 38.12 9.55
C ASP A 609 -8.01 37.37 8.42
N TYR A 610 -7.22 36.97 7.42
CA TYR A 610 -7.72 36.37 6.18
C TYR A 610 -6.65 35.57 5.44
N SER A 611 -7.08 34.70 4.53
CA SER A 611 -6.19 33.86 3.72
C SER A 611 -5.27 34.68 2.83
N ARG A 612 -3.99 34.30 2.80
CA ARG A 612 -3.00 34.85 1.89
C ARG A 612 -2.16 33.73 1.27
N LEU A 613 -1.71 33.93 0.04
CA LEU A 613 -0.81 33.03 -0.67
C LEU A 613 0.15 33.83 -1.55
N ARG A 614 1.42 33.45 -1.55
CA ARG A 614 2.45 34.04 -2.42
C ARG A 614 2.98 32.99 -3.40
N SER A 615 3.18 33.38 -4.65
CA SER A 615 3.88 32.58 -5.65
C SER A 615 5.25 33.21 -5.93
N SER A 616 6.33 32.43 -5.87
CA SER A 616 7.68 32.92 -6.21
C SER A 616 7.88 33.08 -7.72
N GLY A 617 6.98 32.53 -8.52
CA GLY A 617 6.90 32.67 -9.97
C GLY A 617 5.56 33.30 -10.35
N ASP A 618 4.87 32.65 -11.28
CA ASP A 618 3.63 33.18 -11.86
C ASP A 618 2.38 32.72 -11.07
N ILE A 619 1.33 33.53 -11.15
CA ILE A 619 -0.05 33.13 -10.86
C ILE A 619 -0.82 33.23 -12.18
N THR A 620 -1.48 32.15 -12.59
CA THR A 620 -2.33 32.10 -13.78
C THR A 620 -3.73 31.65 -13.40
N LEU A 621 -4.72 32.48 -13.70
CA LEU A 621 -6.14 32.20 -13.55
C LEU A 621 -6.73 31.97 -14.94
N GLU A 622 -7.07 30.72 -15.27
CA GLU A 622 -7.71 30.41 -16.54
C GLU A 622 -9.15 30.90 -16.57
N ASN A 623 -9.70 31.05 -17.77
CA ASN A 623 -11.11 31.39 -17.93
C ASN A 623 -12.00 30.29 -17.33
N GLY A 624 -12.90 30.67 -16.43
CA GLY A 624 -13.74 29.74 -15.67
C GLY A 624 -13.15 29.30 -14.33
N SER A 625 -11.97 29.78 -13.94
CA SER A 625 -11.47 29.68 -12.57
C SER A 625 -12.45 30.34 -11.58
N GLN A 626 -12.52 29.78 -10.37
CA GLN A 626 -13.48 30.18 -9.33
C GLN A 626 -12.76 30.65 -8.07
N LEU A 627 -13.37 31.62 -7.40
CA LEU A 627 -12.98 32.16 -6.11
C LEU A 627 -14.12 31.90 -5.12
N GLN A 628 -13.85 31.16 -4.06
CA GLN A 628 -14.84 30.93 -2.99
C GLN A 628 -14.44 31.70 -1.74
N ILE A 629 -15.39 32.42 -1.13
CA ILE A 629 -15.13 33.28 0.02
C ILE A 629 -15.93 32.76 1.21
N LYS A 630 -15.23 32.17 2.17
CA LYS A 630 -15.79 31.75 3.46
C LYS A 630 -15.68 32.89 4.45
N ALA A 631 -16.76 33.64 4.59
CA ALA A 631 -16.84 34.87 5.37
C ALA A 631 -18.10 34.96 6.25
N GLU A 632 -18.70 33.82 6.62
CA GLU A 632 -19.98 33.74 7.36
C GLU A 632 -20.03 34.63 8.62
N ASN A 633 -18.90 34.79 9.30
CA ASN A 633 -18.76 35.57 10.54
C ASN A 633 -17.82 36.79 10.37
N TYR A 634 -17.65 37.28 9.14
CA TYR A 634 -16.71 38.38 8.87
C TYR A 634 -17.06 39.65 9.66
N GLN A 635 -16.07 40.21 10.35
CA GLN A 635 -16.17 41.44 11.11
C GLN A 635 -15.40 42.56 10.40
N GLY A 636 -16.14 43.44 9.71
CA GLY A 636 -15.58 44.63 9.08
C GLY A 636 -16.68 45.60 8.67
N GLN A 637 -16.30 46.58 7.85
CA GLN A 637 -17.18 47.65 7.38
C GLN A 637 -17.06 47.84 5.87
N LEU A 638 -18.05 48.50 5.28
CA LEU A 638 -18.02 48.86 3.86
C LEU A 638 -16.76 49.68 3.53
N GLY A 639 -16.10 49.32 2.43
CA GLY A 639 -14.86 49.96 2.00
C GLY A 639 -13.60 49.38 2.63
N ASP A 640 -13.71 48.42 3.56
CA ASP A 640 -12.56 47.63 3.99
C ASP A 640 -11.97 46.85 2.81
N GLU A 641 -10.65 46.62 2.86
CA GLU A 641 -9.89 45.96 1.82
C GLU A 641 -8.96 44.90 2.42
N LEU A 642 -9.13 43.65 1.99
CA LEU A 642 -8.22 42.56 2.30
C LEU A 642 -7.07 42.62 1.28
N LYS A 643 -5.95 43.20 1.69
CA LYS A 643 -4.77 43.40 0.84
C LYS A 643 -3.99 42.11 0.63
N GLU A 644 -3.36 41.98 -0.54
CA GLU A 644 -2.39 40.91 -0.83
C GLU A 644 -2.91 39.49 -0.52
N VAL A 645 -4.15 39.20 -0.95
CA VAL A 645 -4.75 37.86 -0.84
C VAL A 645 -4.01 36.86 -1.71
N LEU A 646 -3.68 37.26 -2.94
CA LEU A 646 -2.75 36.56 -3.81
C LEU A 646 -1.63 37.52 -4.25
N VAL A 647 -0.40 37.05 -4.24
CA VAL A 647 0.79 37.82 -4.68
C VAL A 647 1.65 36.95 -5.59
N ALA A 648 1.98 37.45 -6.79
CA ALA A 648 2.96 36.83 -7.68
C ALA A 648 4.27 37.62 -7.67
N ASP A 649 5.41 36.95 -7.57
CA ASP A 649 6.72 37.62 -7.65
C ASP A 649 7.14 37.94 -9.09
N ASN A 650 6.62 37.19 -10.08
CA ASN A 650 6.91 37.41 -11.50
C ASN A 650 5.72 38.03 -12.25
N GLN A 651 4.71 37.24 -12.63
CA GLN A 651 3.52 37.73 -13.33
C GLN A 651 2.22 37.21 -12.73
N PHE A 652 1.19 38.07 -12.73
CA PHE A 652 -0.19 37.69 -12.43
C PHE A 652 -1.03 37.77 -13.71
N ASN A 653 -1.49 36.62 -14.19
CA ASN A 653 -2.17 36.46 -15.47
C ASN A 653 -3.62 36.02 -15.25
N GLY A 654 -4.57 36.80 -15.79
CA GLY A 654 -6.00 36.49 -15.71
C GLY A 654 -6.67 37.05 -14.46
N GLU A 655 -7.99 36.85 -14.37
CA GLU A 655 -8.87 37.36 -13.31
C GLU A 655 -9.93 36.29 -13.02
N PHE A 656 -10.43 36.23 -11.78
CA PHE A 656 -11.59 35.41 -11.47
C PHE A 656 -12.83 35.99 -12.16
N SER A 657 -13.58 35.15 -12.87
CA SER A 657 -14.75 35.60 -13.62
C SER A 657 -15.84 36.19 -12.70
N GLY A 658 -16.16 37.48 -12.91
CA GLY A 658 -17.03 38.26 -12.03
C GLY A 658 -18.51 37.86 -12.06
N VAL A 659 -19.06 37.65 -10.85
CA VAL A 659 -20.48 37.82 -10.48
C VAL A 659 -21.51 37.18 -11.41
N SER A 660 -21.55 35.85 -11.42
CA SER A 660 -22.75 34.99 -11.61
C SER A 660 -22.41 33.49 -11.48
N SER A 661 -21.15 33.11 -11.73
CA SER A 661 -20.73 31.70 -11.72
C SER A 661 -19.35 31.43 -11.08
N GLY A 662 -18.58 32.47 -10.77
CA GLY A 662 -17.18 32.34 -10.34
C GLY A 662 -16.86 32.82 -8.93
N ILE A 663 -17.73 33.61 -8.29
CA ILE A 663 -17.54 34.04 -6.89
C ILE A 663 -18.69 33.50 -6.05
N GLU A 664 -18.40 32.53 -5.18
CA GLU A 664 -19.32 32.06 -4.15
C GLU A 664 -19.01 32.77 -2.84
N ASP A 665 -19.90 33.67 -2.41
CA ASP A 665 -19.76 34.45 -1.18
C ASP A 665 -20.64 33.87 -0.06
N GLY A 666 -20.01 33.49 1.04
CA GLY A 666 -20.68 32.99 2.25
C GLY A 666 -21.10 34.07 3.24
N ASN A 667 -20.86 35.36 2.98
CA ASN A 667 -21.28 36.45 3.86
C ASN A 667 -22.73 36.90 3.57
N ALA A 668 -23.50 37.16 4.62
CA ALA A 668 -24.91 37.57 4.50
C ALA A 668 -25.11 39.10 4.40
N LEU A 669 -24.07 39.90 4.64
CA LEU A 669 -24.15 41.35 4.82
C LEU A 669 -23.38 42.15 3.77
N PHE A 670 -22.32 41.57 3.21
CA PHE A 670 -21.40 42.22 2.30
C PHE A 670 -21.10 41.33 1.09
N ASP A 671 -20.83 41.97 -0.04
CA ASP A 671 -20.25 41.30 -1.22
C ASP A 671 -18.74 41.56 -1.24
N PHE A 672 -17.95 40.55 -1.59
CA PHE A 672 -16.52 40.70 -1.84
C PHE A 672 -16.22 40.78 -3.35
N VAL A 673 -15.40 41.76 -3.74
CA VAL A 673 -14.99 41.99 -5.14
C VAL A 673 -13.47 41.92 -5.25
N ALA A 674 -12.98 41.08 -6.15
CA ALA A 674 -11.55 41.02 -6.46
C ALA A 674 -11.06 42.31 -7.12
N ASP A 675 -9.97 42.87 -6.62
CA ASP A 675 -9.28 44.03 -7.19
C ASP A 675 -7.85 43.68 -7.62
N TYR A 676 -7.53 44.01 -8.87
CA TYR A 676 -6.24 43.77 -9.52
C TYR A 676 -5.53 45.08 -9.90
N SER A 677 -5.90 46.19 -9.24
CA SER A 677 -5.35 47.52 -9.55
C SER A 677 -3.84 47.66 -9.28
N GLU A 678 -3.29 46.87 -8.36
CA GLU A 678 -1.84 46.75 -8.14
C GLU A 678 -1.25 45.62 -8.98
N ALA A 679 -0.15 45.92 -9.70
CA ALA A 679 0.54 44.93 -10.51
C ALA A 679 0.96 43.71 -9.67
N ASN A 680 0.73 42.52 -10.23
CA ASN A 680 1.06 41.22 -9.64
C ASN A 680 0.36 40.87 -8.33
N LYS A 681 -0.75 41.55 -7.99
CA LYS A 681 -1.47 41.34 -6.73
C LYS A 681 -2.97 41.24 -6.96
N MET A 682 -3.62 40.50 -6.07
CA MET A 682 -5.07 40.50 -5.90
C MET A 682 -5.42 40.95 -4.48
N HIS A 683 -6.39 41.86 -4.38
CA HIS A 683 -7.03 42.28 -3.14
C HIS A 683 -8.50 41.87 -3.15
N LEU A 684 -9.17 41.90 -2.00
CA LEU A 684 -10.63 41.78 -1.93
C LEU A 684 -11.21 43.03 -1.28
N LYS A 685 -12.05 43.76 -2.03
CA LYS A 685 -12.78 44.93 -1.56
C LYS A 685 -14.17 44.54 -1.09
N ILE A 686 -14.58 45.12 0.02
CA ILE A 686 -15.89 44.88 0.61
C ILE A 686 -16.86 45.95 0.12
N VAL A 687 -17.87 45.52 -0.64
CA VAL A 687 -18.88 46.38 -1.24
C VAL A 687 -20.27 46.05 -0.71
N MET A 688 -21.22 46.97 -0.95
CA MET A 688 -22.60 46.84 -0.49
C MET A 688 -23.34 45.79 -1.32
N ASP A 689 -24.09 44.90 -0.65
CA ASP A 689 -24.83 43.79 -1.27
C ASP A 689 -25.71 44.26 -2.44
N LYS A 690 -25.53 43.65 -3.62
CA LYS A 690 -26.39 43.88 -4.80
C LYS A 690 -27.86 43.52 -4.57
N ARG A 691 -28.21 42.78 -3.51
CA ARG A 691 -29.60 42.40 -3.17
C ARG A 691 -30.39 43.46 -2.39
N LEU A 692 -29.80 44.61 -2.07
CA LEU A 692 -30.50 45.75 -1.45
C LEU A 692 -30.70 46.95 -2.40
N VAL A 693 -30.85 46.71 -3.71
CA VAL A 693 -31.51 47.71 -4.57
C VAL A 693 -33.03 47.61 -4.32
N GLU A 694 -33.51 48.57 -3.54
CA GLU A 694 -34.89 49.00 -3.27
C GLU A 694 -35.99 48.42 -4.18
N PRO A 695 -37.13 47.93 -3.65
CA PRO A 695 -38.27 47.55 -4.50
C PRO A 695 -38.71 48.78 -5.28
N GLU A 696 -38.90 48.61 -6.59
CA GLU A 696 -39.50 49.64 -7.46
C GLU A 696 -40.70 50.27 -6.75
N GLN A 697 -40.63 51.58 -6.50
CA GLN A 697 -41.77 52.35 -6.06
C GLN A 697 -42.96 52.05 -6.98
N PRO A 698 -44.16 51.79 -6.46
CA PRO A 698 -45.33 51.63 -7.30
C PRO A 698 -45.59 52.97 -8.00
N THR A 699 -45.40 52.99 -9.32
CA THR A 699 -45.88 54.08 -10.15
C THR A 699 -47.40 54.12 -10.06
N THR A 700 -47.92 55.22 -9.51
CA THR A 700 -49.34 55.55 -9.47
C THR A 700 -49.97 55.43 -10.87
N PRO A 701 -51.12 54.73 -11.03
CA PRO A 701 -51.88 54.75 -12.27
C PRO A 701 -52.50 56.15 -12.50
N PRO A 702 -52.76 56.56 -13.75
CA PRO A 702 -53.42 57.83 -14.03
C PRO A 702 -54.87 57.82 -13.51
N GLU A 703 -55.30 58.96 -12.95
CA GLU A 703 -56.70 59.22 -12.55
C GLU A 703 -57.69 58.92 -13.68
N GLU A 704 -58.60 57.96 -13.46
CA GLU A 704 -59.83 57.86 -14.24
C GLU A 704 -60.91 58.78 -13.65
N LYS A 705 -61.45 59.62 -14.54
CA LYS A 705 -62.56 60.54 -14.30
C LYS A 705 -63.90 59.74 -14.27
N PRO A 706 -64.88 60.10 -13.43
CA PRO A 706 -66.01 59.24 -13.12
C PRO A 706 -67.15 59.32 -14.15
N THR A 707 -67.72 58.17 -14.52
CA THR A 707 -69.11 58.08 -15.03
C THR A 707 -69.81 56.80 -14.54
N THR A 708 -71.05 57.01 -14.11
CA THR A 708 -72.03 56.16 -13.42
C THR A 708 -72.75 55.13 -14.35
N PRO A 709 -73.63 54.25 -13.84
CA PRO A 709 -73.58 52.78 -13.98
C PRO A 709 -74.43 52.19 -15.13
N PRO A 710 -74.26 50.90 -15.48
CA PRO A 710 -75.21 50.18 -16.34
C PRO A 710 -76.32 49.47 -15.55
N GLU A 711 -77.55 49.68 -16.02
CA GLU A 711 -78.78 48.97 -15.66
C GLU A 711 -78.93 47.66 -16.49
N GLU A 712 -79.77 46.74 -16.00
CA GLU A 712 -79.77 45.29 -16.23
C GLU A 712 -80.30 44.73 -17.59
N LYS A 713 -79.89 43.46 -17.86
CA LYS A 713 -80.63 42.29 -18.42
C LYS A 713 -81.03 42.25 -19.92
N PRO A 714 -81.38 41.07 -20.53
CA PRO A 714 -81.35 39.66 -20.05
C PRO A 714 -80.79 38.57 -21.02
N THR A 715 -80.52 37.41 -20.41
CA THR A 715 -80.34 35.99 -20.85
C THR A 715 -81.03 35.46 -22.13
N THR A 716 -80.42 34.45 -22.81
CA THR A 716 -80.95 33.05 -23.06
C THR A 716 -79.95 32.16 -23.88
N PRO A 717 -80.09 30.80 -23.97
CA PRO A 717 -79.05 29.83 -23.57
C PRO A 717 -78.71 28.75 -24.66
N PRO A 718 -78.33 27.50 -24.31
CA PRO A 718 -77.01 26.87 -24.49
C PRO A 718 -76.92 25.90 -25.68
N GLU A 719 -75.71 25.41 -25.99
CA GLU A 719 -75.55 24.15 -26.73
C GLU A 719 -74.39 23.31 -26.17
N GLU A 720 -74.67 22.02 -25.97
CA GLU A 720 -73.88 21.04 -25.22
C GLU A 720 -72.93 20.21 -26.12
N GLN A 721 -71.74 19.90 -25.57
CA GLN A 721 -70.98 18.62 -25.59
C GLN A 721 -70.51 17.98 -26.94
N PRO A 722 -69.52 17.03 -26.95
CA PRO A 722 -69.07 16.16 -25.86
C PRO A 722 -67.56 15.98 -25.60
N THR A 723 -67.32 15.41 -24.42
CA THR A 723 -66.09 14.94 -23.76
C THR A 723 -65.56 13.59 -24.29
N THR A 724 -64.24 13.36 -24.19
CA THR A 724 -63.60 12.01 -24.19
C THR A 724 -62.38 12.01 -23.24
N PRO A 725 -62.06 10.89 -22.53
CA PRO A 725 -61.59 10.92 -21.14
C PRO A 725 -60.09 10.66 -20.89
N ALA A 726 -59.71 10.89 -19.63
CA ALA A 726 -58.38 10.74 -19.04
C ALA A 726 -57.84 9.29 -18.99
N GLN A 727 -56.52 9.16 -19.10
CA GLN A 727 -55.76 7.95 -18.76
C GLN A 727 -55.07 8.08 -17.38
N PRO A 728 -54.91 6.98 -16.63
CA PRO A 728 -54.48 7.01 -15.24
C PRO A 728 -52.97 6.94 -15.04
N THR A 729 -52.53 7.62 -13.97
CA THR A 729 -51.19 7.60 -13.36
C THR A 729 -50.89 6.21 -12.76
N ILE A 730 -49.71 5.66 -13.05
CA ILE A 730 -49.16 4.48 -12.36
C ILE A 730 -47.91 4.89 -11.57
N VAL A 731 -47.99 4.65 -10.27
CA VAL A 731 -46.91 4.73 -9.27
C VAL A 731 -46.15 3.40 -9.28
N TYR A 732 -44.81 3.43 -9.25
CA TYR A 732 -44.00 2.25 -8.95
C TYR A 732 -42.86 2.59 -7.99
N GLN A 733 -42.85 1.88 -6.87
CA GLN A 733 -41.68 1.59 -6.04
C GLN A 733 -41.98 0.31 -5.21
N PRO A 734 -40.97 -0.39 -4.67
CA PRO A 734 -40.27 -1.49 -5.34
C PRO A 734 -40.45 -2.83 -4.57
N LEU A 735 -40.12 -3.96 -5.22
CA LEU A 735 -39.95 -5.22 -4.48
C LEU A 735 -38.90 -6.16 -5.09
N LEU A 736 -38.18 -6.76 -4.14
CA LEU A 736 -37.14 -7.78 -4.23
C LEU A 736 -37.52 -9.03 -5.03
N SER A 737 -36.56 -9.54 -5.81
CA SER A 737 -36.16 -10.95 -5.97
C SER A 737 -35.05 -10.98 -7.02
N GLY A 738 -33.89 -11.62 -6.86
CA GLY A 738 -33.72 -13.01 -6.47
C GLY A 738 -33.77 -13.91 -7.71
N THR A 739 -32.65 -14.61 -7.97
CA THR A 739 -32.45 -15.83 -8.79
C THR A 739 -32.27 -15.76 -10.33
N THR A 740 -31.00 -15.92 -10.72
CA THR A 740 -30.38 -16.97 -11.60
C THR A 740 -30.85 -17.29 -13.03
N ASN A 741 -29.81 -17.60 -13.83
CA ASN A 741 -29.69 -18.39 -15.06
C ASN A 741 -29.88 -17.69 -16.43
N ARG A 742 -28.76 -17.22 -17.00
CA ARG A 742 -28.05 -17.94 -18.08
C ARG A 742 -26.64 -17.42 -18.29
#